data_AF-A0A524G9T2-F1
#
_entry.id   AF-A0A524G9T2-F1
#
_cell.length_a   1.000
_cell.length_b   1.000
_cell.length_c   1.000
_cell.angle_alpha   90.00
_cell.angle_beta   90.00
_cell.angle_gamma   90.00
#
_symmetry.space_group_name_H-M   'P 1'
#
loop_
_entity.id
_entity.type
_entity.pdbx_description
1 polymer ?
#
loop_
_entity_poly.entity_id
_entity_poly.type
_entity_poly.pdbx_seq_one_letter_code
_entity_poly.pdbx_strand_id
1 'polypeptide(L)'
;MSTNKRTDVQAPSTVEAIRMASASVLGSTMGLGYPVGSAIGTGSMLEQHSDTVSMNIAPLIFHIRDTVQSSEGLELLAIEWNLERTPGPGVLPEQLIIAGGAEGGVGSHVCILCWEKGVVDPFKIDNYVKVLSKKIGDIERIVINNEMNYELEGLSVIQRFADRLNSVMFVDIIDRRFQGSWDSFQMKKENVDVDVIAKMSIYDDFTILPPSMKISHRQSLDFKLPSTTGDIVEHFKHRVLTPSAIELLTKTVPETGCEILTELNTYAYAMEEADVVEGVIDVLTEFLQRDSITLVDFNSLQNKIDDFVRLFAETVNTLEYLVETHISSGKILNVAGHREALLSDIESNIDKFEGIRHQLAKELVKKFMLSVERESMSNNEIRAWQLRGSLSYAVAYANKVTQYFSKELNQYLVVSAARESFFTALREFRSETITDGMDSTDMMLFEKFYAEVQSQLNASFSKRSYKGVQYSDYIELMDAITREMIDTFKHIDVWNLIGFSDVAEIAKAEIKKKYSTPQSDESLTDIGQAIMDILTEFEITVTEIIPDVADTILSKPLIRKMVDQMKSDGSSLSDVLSNAVESVGEKSNEWNKEALSWVEGFKESVDGTKSEAESLLALLQFVHELLGQAITASSIADRVKIEADRREVIFQTQFRAWEEECREIDTENQSIRQHNQNRDDLLDQATKTFENEMIAYEQANKEYQEKIEQYQERIEEARASETGYTGDLPPPPLEPERPSPLEPRIESIKREHPVEQEKSFPPEPKPEPSLRYYVELRDLIYDKLTEMKERESTMEDTFARRVLRLQAEGLTAISTININIGDGFLEYLMDSRIRSLGRLLPRISRVYLRDPKLSNLLYLVIYEHYNDSMTMSIGSTFLR
;
A
#
# COMPACT_ATOMS: atom_id res chain seq x y z
N MET A 1 -4.64 -52.43 -30.08
CA MET A 1 -5.97 -53.00 -29.77
C MET A 1 -6.17 -52.89 -28.27
N SER A 2 -6.73 -51.79 -27.77
CA SER A 2 -8.16 -51.64 -27.43
C SER A 2 -8.59 -52.57 -26.29
N THR A 3 -8.67 -52.03 -25.06
CA THR A 3 -9.90 -52.00 -24.23
C THR A 3 -9.62 -51.29 -22.89
N ASN A 4 -9.56 -49.96 -22.91
CA ASN A 4 -9.91 -49.16 -21.73
C ASN A 4 -11.41 -48.87 -21.83
N LYS A 5 -12.25 -49.75 -21.28
CA LYS A 5 -13.62 -49.36 -20.95
C LYS A 5 -13.55 -48.50 -19.69
N ARG A 6 -13.21 -47.22 -19.88
CA ARG A 6 -13.78 -46.16 -19.03
C ARG A 6 -15.28 -46.32 -19.19
N THR A 7 -15.96 -46.67 -18.12
CA THR A 7 -17.40 -46.45 -18.04
C THR A 7 -17.59 -44.95 -18.19
N ASP A 8 -17.96 -44.52 -19.39
CA ASP A 8 -18.52 -43.20 -19.62
C ASP A 8 -19.69 -43.06 -18.65
N VAL A 9 -19.46 -42.25 -17.62
CA VAL A 9 -20.53 -41.68 -16.82
C VAL A 9 -21.40 -40.94 -17.82
N GLN A 10 -22.59 -41.45 -18.08
CA GLN A 10 -23.62 -40.68 -18.77
C GLN A 10 -23.79 -39.39 -17.98
N ALA A 11 -23.29 -38.29 -18.55
CA ALA A 11 -23.51 -36.96 -18.00
C ALA A 11 -25.02 -36.77 -17.79
N PRO A 12 -25.48 -36.36 -16.60
CA PRO A 12 -26.84 -35.84 -16.46
C PRO A 12 -27.01 -34.70 -17.49
N SER A 13 -28.22 -34.56 -18.03
CA SER A 13 -28.42 -33.72 -19.19
C SER A 13 -27.86 -32.31 -18.99
N THR A 14 -27.07 -31.92 -19.96
CA THR A 14 -26.65 -30.57 -20.37
C THR A 14 -27.77 -29.51 -20.26
N VAL A 15 -29.04 -29.89 -20.07
CA VAL A 15 -30.23 -29.02 -20.08
C VAL A 15 -30.36 -28.11 -18.83
N GLU A 16 -29.66 -28.38 -17.71
CA GLU A 16 -29.67 -27.50 -16.51
C GLU A 16 -28.37 -26.69 -16.32
N ALA A 17 -27.25 -27.17 -16.88
CA ALA A 17 -26.17 -26.28 -17.34
C ALA A 17 -26.75 -25.19 -18.28
N ILE A 18 -27.84 -25.58 -18.96
CA ILE A 18 -28.75 -24.78 -19.77
C ILE A 18 -29.95 -24.20 -18.95
N ARG A 19 -29.73 -23.59 -17.78
CA ARG A 19 -30.44 -22.33 -17.48
C ARG A 19 -29.48 -21.17 -17.16
N MET A 20 -28.23 -21.30 -17.57
CA MET A 20 -27.45 -20.31 -18.35
C MET A 20 -27.21 -18.87 -17.86
N ALA A 21 -27.57 -18.46 -16.66
CA ALA A 21 -27.19 -17.12 -16.22
C ALA A 21 -27.04 -17.01 -14.71
N SER A 22 -25.94 -17.50 -14.15
CA SER A 22 -25.40 -16.79 -12.99
C SER A 22 -24.82 -15.43 -13.41
N ALA A 23 -25.56 -14.69 -14.26
CA ALA A 23 -25.47 -13.26 -14.41
C ALA A 23 -26.29 -12.68 -13.27
N SER A 24 -25.59 -12.05 -12.34
CA SER A 24 -26.23 -11.30 -11.29
C SER A 24 -26.16 -9.83 -11.69
N VAL A 25 -27.32 -9.17 -11.81
CA VAL A 25 -27.32 -7.72 -11.99
C VAL A 25 -27.04 -7.09 -10.62
N LEU A 26 -25.75 -6.86 -10.32
CA LEU A 26 -25.26 -6.58 -8.96
C LEU A 26 -25.11 -5.10 -8.58
N GLY A 27 -25.47 -4.15 -9.43
CA GLY A 27 -25.61 -2.79 -8.94
C GLY A 27 -25.77 -1.73 -10.00
N SER A 28 -26.72 -0.83 -9.75
CA SER A 28 -26.80 0.46 -10.41
C SER A 28 -26.42 1.55 -9.41
N THR A 29 -25.74 2.60 -9.84
CA THR A 29 -25.64 3.83 -9.03
C THR A 29 -26.68 4.83 -9.50
N MET A 30 -27.14 5.65 -8.57
CA MET A 30 -27.82 6.90 -8.89
C MET A 30 -26.80 8.01 -9.24
N GLY A 31 -27.27 9.12 -9.79
CA GLY A 31 -26.44 10.31 -10.05
C GLY A 31 -25.85 10.92 -8.78
N LEU A 32 -26.48 10.72 -7.62
CA LEU A 32 -25.92 11.06 -6.30
C LEU A 32 -25.03 9.96 -5.68
N GLY A 33 -24.75 8.86 -6.38
CA GLY A 33 -23.82 7.82 -5.94
C GLY A 33 -24.40 6.72 -5.06
N TYR A 34 -25.71 6.71 -4.80
CA TYR A 34 -26.34 5.63 -4.02
C TYR A 34 -26.41 4.31 -4.82
N PRO A 35 -26.00 3.17 -4.24
CA PRO A 35 -26.27 1.85 -4.83
C PRO A 35 -27.77 1.54 -4.78
N VAL A 36 -28.33 1.09 -5.91
CA VAL A 36 -29.73 0.68 -6.04
C VAL A 36 -29.87 -0.58 -6.89
N GLY A 37 -30.87 -1.39 -6.53
CA GLY A 37 -31.25 -2.61 -7.24
C GLY A 37 -30.75 -3.88 -6.58
N SER A 38 -31.63 -4.87 -6.43
CA SER A 38 -31.32 -6.21 -5.93
C SER A 38 -30.55 -7.06 -6.95
N ALA A 39 -29.69 -7.97 -6.50
CA ALA A 39 -29.18 -9.01 -7.38
C ALA A 39 -30.31 -9.90 -7.90
N ILE A 40 -30.15 -10.48 -9.08
CA ILE A 40 -31.11 -11.46 -9.62
C ILE A 40 -30.30 -12.51 -10.36
N GLY A 41 -30.46 -13.78 -10.03
CA GLY A 41 -29.61 -14.88 -10.49
C GLY A 41 -30.37 -16.20 -10.59
N THR A 42 -29.94 -17.15 -11.44
CA THR A 42 -30.64 -18.44 -11.55
C THR A 42 -30.29 -19.36 -10.39
N GLY A 43 -31.25 -19.58 -9.51
CA GLY A 43 -31.19 -20.44 -8.32
C GLY A 43 -32.01 -19.81 -7.21
N SER A 44 -32.81 -20.59 -6.46
CA SER A 44 -33.71 -20.03 -5.43
C SER A 44 -32.97 -19.13 -4.42
N MET A 45 -31.69 -19.41 -4.16
CA MET A 45 -30.88 -18.74 -3.14
C MET A 45 -30.25 -17.40 -3.58
N LEU A 46 -29.83 -17.27 -4.85
CA LEU A 46 -29.25 -16.01 -5.37
C LEU A 46 -30.29 -14.90 -5.47
N GLU A 47 -31.56 -15.25 -5.70
CA GLU A 47 -32.67 -14.29 -5.69
C GLU A 47 -33.06 -13.84 -4.26
N GLN A 48 -32.66 -14.57 -3.21
CA GLN A 48 -33.08 -14.30 -1.82
C GLN A 48 -32.06 -13.51 -0.99
N HIS A 49 -30.76 -13.72 -1.20
CA HIS A 49 -29.67 -12.94 -0.57
C HIS A 49 -29.14 -11.83 -1.45
N SER A 50 -29.95 -11.50 -2.44
CA SER A 50 -29.55 -10.77 -3.61
C SER A 50 -29.26 -9.30 -3.30
N ASP A 51 -30.01 -8.73 -2.35
CA ASP A 51 -29.79 -7.41 -1.78
C ASP A 51 -28.45 -7.33 -1.06
N THR A 52 -28.18 -8.25 -0.12
CA THR A 52 -26.93 -8.26 0.66
C THR A 52 -25.69 -8.42 -0.23
N VAL A 53 -25.75 -9.36 -1.18
CA VAL A 53 -24.68 -9.59 -2.16
C VAL A 53 -24.44 -8.35 -3.02
N SER A 54 -25.50 -7.68 -3.49
CA SER A 54 -25.37 -6.45 -4.27
C SER A 54 -24.78 -5.31 -3.43
N MET A 55 -25.22 -5.14 -2.17
CA MET A 55 -24.71 -4.10 -1.27
C MET A 55 -23.22 -4.26 -0.98
N ASN A 56 -22.69 -5.48 -0.94
CA ASN A 56 -21.27 -5.74 -0.68
C ASN A 56 -20.40 -5.68 -1.94
N ILE A 57 -20.90 -6.13 -3.09
CA ILE A 57 -20.13 -6.15 -4.35
C ILE A 57 -20.13 -4.77 -5.04
N ALA A 58 -21.23 -4.01 -4.96
CA ALA A 58 -21.33 -2.72 -5.64
C ALA A 58 -20.22 -1.73 -5.25
N PRO A 59 -19.85 -1.55 -3.96
CA PRO A 59 -18.71 -0.71 -3.57
C PRO A 59 -17.38 -1.11 -4.21
N LEU A 60 -17.11 -2.42 -4.35
CA LEU A 60 -15.88 -2.92 -4.97
C LEU A 60 -15.79 -2.51 -6.45
N ILE A 61 -16.91 -2.60 -7.16
CA ILE A 61 -17.00 -2.18 -8.57
C ILE A 61 -16.91 -0.66 -8.70
N PHE A 62 -17.55 0.08 -7.79
CA PHE A 62 -17.51 1.55 -7.81
C PHE A 62 -16.13 2.08 -7.51
N HIS A 63 -15.38 1.44 -6.60
CA HIS A 63 -14.00 1.80 -6.35
C HIS A 63 -13.16 1.76 -7.64
N ILE A 64 -13.29 0.73 -8.47
CA ILE A 64 -12.61 0.65 -9.77
C ILE A 64 -13.15 1.71 -10.73
N ARG A 65 -14.47 1.77 -10.95
CA ARG A 65 -15.10 2.70 -11.90
C ARG A 65 -14.73 4.14 -11.57
N ASP A 66 -14.94 4.56 -10.33
CA ASP A 66 -14.79 5.95 -9.92
C ASP A 66 -13.32 6.37 -9.94
N THR A 67 -12.40 5.46 -9.60
CA THR A 67 -10.96 5.72 -9.72
C THR A 67 -10.54 5.89 -11.17
N VAL A 68 -11.00 5.04 -12.11
CA VAL A 68 -10.70 5.21 -13.54
C VAL A 68 -11.34 6.48 -14.11
N GLN A 69 -12.56 6.81 -13.67
CA GLN A 69 -13.28 8.00 -14.11
C GLN A 69 -12.65 9.29 -13.56
N SER A 70 -12.13 9.28 -12.33
CA SER A 70 -11.50 10.44 -11.70
C SER A 70 -10.08 10.68 -12.21
N SER A 71 -9.25 9.63 -12.30
CA SER A 71 -7.85 9.71 -12.74
C SER A 71 -7.72 9.98 -14.24
N GLU A 72 -8.50 9.28 -15.05
CA GLU A 72 -8.30 9.22 -16.51
C GLU A 72 -9.53 9.69 -17.30
N GLY A 73 -10.65 10.01 -16.64
CA GLY A 73 -11.88 10.38 -17.34
C GLY A 73 -12.46 9.28 -18.21
N LEU A 74 -12.13 8.01 -17.93
CA LEU A 74 -12.56 6.86 -18.73
C LEU A 74 -13.71 6.11 -18.09
N GLU A 75 -14.57 5.56 -18.93
CA GLU A 75 -15.68 4.70 -18.55
C GLU A 75 -15.21 3.24 -18.52
N LEU A 76 -15.51 2.52 -17.43
CA LEU A 76 -15.30 1.08 -17.32
C LEU A 76 -16.33 0.34 -18.18
N LEU A 77 -15.89 -0.28 -19.27
CA LEU A 77 -16.77 -1.08 -20.13
C LEU A 77 -16.87 -2.51 -19.62
N ALA A 78 -15.73 -3.16 -19.39
CA ALA A 78 -15.73 -4.50 -18.80
C ALA A 78 -14.40 -4.90 -18.17
N ILE A 79 -14.47 -5.82 -17.21
CA ILE A 79 -13.35 -6.53 -16.60
C ILE A 79 -13.60 -8.02 -16.70
N GLU A 80 -12.60 -8.79 -17.11
CA GLU A 80 -12.71 -10.22 -17.32
C GLU A 80 -11.66 -10.98 -16.51
N TRP A 81 -12.09 -11.80 -15.56
CA TRP A 81 -11.24 -12.79 -14.87
C TRP A 81 -11.53 -14.19 -15.40
N ASN A 82 -10.48 -14.86 -15.85
CA ASN A 82 -10.49 -16.29 -16.09
C ASN A 82 -10.45 -17.03 -14.76
N LEU A 83 -11.35 -18.00 -14.57
CA LEU A 83 -11.40 -18.79 -13.35
C LEU A 83 -10.67 -20.11 -13.59
N GLU A 84 -9.42 -20.20 -13.12
CA GLU A 84 -8.64 -21.44 -13.22
C GLU A 84 -9.24 -22.49 -12.28
N ARG A 85 -9.47 -23.69 -12.83
CA ARG A 85 -10.12 -24.79 -12.11
C ARG A 85 -9.10 -25.82 -11.66
N THR A 86 -9.24 -26.28 -10.43
CA THR A 86 -8.71 -27.59 -10.04
C THR A 86 -9.66 -28.70 -10.54
N PRO A 87 -9.13 -29.87 -10.96
CA PRO A 87 -9.98 -31.02 -11.29
C PRO A 87 -10.80 -31.42 -10.05
N GLY A 88 -12.12 -31.28 -10.12
CA GLY A 88 -13.05 -31.60 -9.04
C GLY A 88 -14.31 -32.30 -9.56
N PRO A 89 -15.12 -32.89 -8.68
CA PRO A 89 -16.30 -33.67 -9.07
C PRO A 89 -17.49 -32.82 -9.57
N GLY A 90 -17.34 -31.50 -9.71
CA GLY A 90 -18.42 -30.59 -10.12
C GLY A 90 -18.05 -29.75 -11.33
N VAL A 91 -19.07 -29.36 -12.11
CA VAL A 91 -18.94 -28.24 -13.04
C VAL A 91 -18.82 -26.97 -12.19
N LEU A 92 -17.92 -26.06 -12.52
CA LEU A 92 -17.78 -24.74 -11.88
C LEU A 92 -17.82 -23.64 -12.95
N PRO A 93 -18.01 -22.35 -12.61
CA PRO A 93 -17.76 -21.26 -13.53
C PRO A 93 -16.33 -21.27 -14.12
N GLU A 94 -16.18 -20.65 -15.27
CA GLU A 94 -14.95 -20.61 -16.08
C GLU A 94 -14.44 -19.16 -16.28
N GLN A 95 -15.34 -18.19 -16.10
CA GLN A 95 -15.04 -16.76 -16.21
C GLN A 95 -15.95 -15.95 -15.29
N LEU A 96 -15.39 -14.89 -14.68
CA LEU A 96 -16.12 -13.82 -14.02
C LEU A 96 -15.99 -12.56 -14.89
N ILE A 97 -17.10 -11.92 -15.20
CA ILE A 97 -17.13 -10.71 -16.05
C ILE A 97 -17.91 -9.63 -15.31
N ILE A 98 -17.32 -8.44 -15.19
CA ILE A 98 -18.06 -7.23 -14.84
C ILE A 98 -18.22 -6.43 -16.13
N ALA A 99 -19.44 -6.02 -16.44
CA ALA A 99 -19.72 -5.15 -17.58
C ALA A 99 -20.47 -3.92 -17.10
N GLY A 100 -19.98 -2.74 -17.47
CA GLY A 100 -20.47 -1.43 -17.05
C GLY A 100 -21.03 -0.61 -18.20
N GLY A 101 -21.82 0.39 -17.85
CA GLY A 101 -22.32 1.41 -18.77
C GLY A 101 -22.83 2.64 -18.04
N ALA A 102 -22.41 3.81 -18.48
CA ALA A 102 -22.78 5.10 -17.94
C ALA A 102 -23.49 5.96 -18.98
N GLU A 103 -24.57 6.62 -18.57
CA GLU A 103 -25.26 7.62 -19.37
C GLU A 103 -25.80 8.74 -18.47
N GLY A 104 -25.61 10.00 -18.87
CA GLY A 104 -26.19 11.15 -18.15
C GLY A 104 -25.63 11.40 -16.74
N GLY A 105 -24.43 10.92 -16.43
CA GLY A 105 -23.80 11.03 -15.10
C GLY A 105 -24.15 9.89 -14.14
N VAL A 106 -24.94 8.92 -14.60
CA VAL A 106 -25.38 7.74 -13.85
C VAL A 106 -24.64 6.52 -14.42
N GLY A 107 -24.03 5.70 -13.56
CA GLY A 107 -23.34 4.48 -13.95
C GLY A 107 -24.06 3.23 -13.46
N SER A 108 -24.09 2.16 -14.25
CA SER A 108 -24.65 0.88 -13.83
C SER A 108 -23.72 -0.26 -14.27
N HIS A 109 -23.80 -1.41 -13.59
CA HIS A 109 -22.97 -2.56 -13.88
C HIS A 109 -23.70 -3.88 -13.67
N VAL A 110 -23.19 -4.91 -14.34
CA VAL A 110 -23.65 -6.30 -14.22
C VAL A 110 -22.44 -7.16 -13.92
N CYS A 111 -22.57 -8.10 -12.98
CA CYS A 111 -21.52 -9.05 -12.60
C CYS A 111 -21.96 -10.46 -12.99
N ILE A 112 -21.15 -11.16 -13.78
CA ILE A 112 -21.57 -12.36 -14.50
C ILE A 112 -20.57 -13.48 -14.29
N LEU A 113 -21.02 -14.57 -13.70
CA LEU A 113 -20.32 -15.85 -13.66
C LEU A 113 -20.72 -16.69 -14.89
N CYS A 114 -19.78 -16.84 -15.81
CA CYS A 114 -19.94 -17.65 -17.02
C CYS A 114 -19.42 -19.06 -16.79
N TRP A 115 -20.23 -20.06 -17.12
CA TRP A 115 -19.90 -21.49 -16.99
C TRP A 115 -19.04 -22.04 -18.11
N GLU A 116 -19.13 -21.40 -19.26
CA GLU A 116 -18.30 -21.63 -20.42
C GLU A 116 -17.75 -20.27 -20.85
N LYS A 117 -16.44 -20.25 -21.06
CA LYS A 117 -15.69 -19.12 -21.57
C LYS A 117 -16.25 -18.69 -22.95
N GLY A 118 -16.61 -17.42 -23.10
CA GLY A 118 -17.06 -16.85 -24.38
C GLY A 118 -18.54 -16.89 -24.71
N VAL A 119 -19.38 -17.24 -23.73
CA VAL A 119 -20.84 -17.24 -23.88
C VAL A 119 -21.42 -15.82 -23.82
N VAL A 120 -20.74 -14.88 -23.15
CA VAL A 120 -21.24 -13.54 -22.85
C VAL A 120 -20.40 -12.46 -23.54
N ASP A 121 -21.07 -11.58 -24.29
CA ASP A 121 -20.45 -10.45 -25.00
C ASP A 121 -20.61 -9.13 -24.19
N PRO A 122 -19.52 -8.58 -23.62
CA PRO A 122 -19.58 -7.37 -22.80
C PRO A 122 -20.03 -6.12 -23.57
N PHE A 123 -19.76 -6.03 -24.88
CA PHE A 123 -20.14 -4.86 -25.70
C PHE A 123 -21.65 -4.81 -25.96
N LYS A 124 -22.32 -5.96 -26.01
CA LYS A 124 -23.78 -6.02 -26.09
C LYS A 124 -24.44 -5.63 -24.77
N ILE A 125 -23.84 -6.04 -23.65
CA ILE A 125 -24.33 -5.70 -22.31
C ILE A 125 -24.21 -4.19 -22.07
N ASP A 126 -23.07 -3.59 -22.37
CA ASP A 126 -22.81 -2.14 -22.26
C ASP A 126 -23.95 -1.29 -22.86
N ASN A 127 -24.37 -1.57 -24.10
CA ASN A 127 -25.48 -0.86 -24.74
C ASN A 127 -26.79 -0.93 -23.95
N TYR A 128 -27.08 -2.07 -23.32
CA TYR A 128 -28.29 -2.27 -22.52
C TYR A 128 -28.19 -1.56 -21.17
N VAL A 129 -27.01 -1.62 -20.55
CA VAL A 129 -26.70 -0.98 -19.26
C VAL A 129 -26.72 0.55 -19.40
N LYS A 130 -26.33 1.11 -20.54
CA LYS A 130 -26.49 2.56 -20.81
C LYS A 130 -27.95 3.00 -20.83
N VAL A 131 -28.81 2.25 -21.50
CA VAL A 131 -30.26 2.51 -21.51
C VAL A 131 -30.84 2.44 -20.10
N LEU A 132 -30.37 1.52 -19.26
CA LEU A 132 -30.71 1.46 -17.85
C LEU A 132 -30.28 2.72 -17.10
N SER A 133 -28.99 3.05 -17.15
CA SER A 133 -28.41 4.23 -16.50
C SER A 133 -29.15 5.51 -16.85
N LYS A 134 -29.49 5.69 -18.14
CA LYS A 134 -30.30 6.81 -18.62
C LYS A 134 -31.66 6.87 -17.93
N LYS A 135 -32.38 5.75 -17.86
CA LYS A 135 -33.72 5.69 -17.26
C LYS A 135 -33.70 5.95 -15.75
N ILE A 136 -32.68 5.45 -15.05
CA ILE A 136 -32.48 5.77 -13.62
C ILE A 136 -32.28 7.27 -13.47
N GLY A 137 -31.39 7.88 -14.27
CA GLY A 137 -31.17 9.32 -14.25
C GLY A 137 -32.41 10.16 -14.60
N ASP A 138 -33.22 9.70 -15.55
CA ASP A 138 -34.49 10.37 -15.90
C ASP A 138 -35.48 10.32 -14.73
N ILE A 139 -35.61 9.18 -14.04
CA ILE A 139 -36.48 9.04 -12.87
C ILE A 139 -35.96 9.88 -11.71
N GLU A 140 -34.65 9.87 -11.45
CA GLU A 140 -34.01 10.66 -10.41
C GLU A 140 -34.26 12.16 -10.61
N ARG A 141 -34.11 12.65 -11.85
CA ARG A 141 -34.47 14.04 -12.20
C ARG A 141 -35.94 14.33 -11.93
N ILE A 142 -36.84 13.40 -12.22
CA ILE A 142 -38.28 13.56 -11.95
C ILE A 142 -38.55 13.60 -10.44
N VAL A 143 -37.87 12.78 -9.64
CA VAL A 143 -37.96 12.80 -8.17
C VAL A 143 -37.56 14.17 -7.63
N ILE A 144 -36.39 14.66 -8.05
CA ILE A 144 -35.84 15.94 -7.62
C ILE A 144 -36.73 17.11 -8.06
N ASN A 145 -37.16 17.12 -9.33
CA ASN A 145 -37.96 18.20 -9.90
C ASN A 145 -39.38 18.30 -9.32
N ASN A 146 -39.90 17.23 -8.73
CA ASN A 146 -41.21 17.22 -8.07
C ASN A 146 -41.14 17.49 -6.56
N GLU A 147 -39.98 17.93 -6.04
CA GLU A 147 -39.75 18.23 -4.61
C GLU A 147 -40.10 17.06 -3.67
N MET A 148 -40.04 15.82 -4.16
CA MET A 148 -40.20 14.65 -3.30
C MET A 148 -39.00 14.54 -2.36
N ASN A 149 -39.23 14.04 -1.15
CA ASN A 149 -38.11 13.75 -0.25
C ASN A 149 -37.27 12.63 -0.87
N TYR A 150 -36.06 12.98 -1.30
CA TYR A 150 -35.21 12.08 -2.06
C TYR A 150 -34.85 10.82 -1.27
N GLU A 151 -34.50 10.96 0.01
CA GLU A 151 -34.07 9.85 0.86
C GLU A 151 -35.24 8.94 1.27
N LEU A 152 -36.42 9.53 1.57
CA LEU A 152 -37.56 8.78 2.08
C LEU A 152 -38.45 8.19 0.96
N GLU A 153 -38.69 8.96 -0.10
CA GLU A 153 -39.67 8.62 -1.14
C GLU A 153 -38.97 8.34 -2.48
N GLY A 154 -38.01 9.17 -2.85
CA GLY A 154 -37.27 9.05 -4.11
C GLY A 154 -36.51 7.75 -4.28
N LEU A 155 -35.72 7.38 -3.28
CA LEU A 155 -34.90 6.18 -3.28
C LEU A 155 -35.77 4.91 -3.36
N SER A 156 -36.92 4.89 -2.68
CA SER A 156 -37.86 3.77 -2.72
C SER A 156 -38.45 3.52 -4.11
N VAL A 157 -38.74 4.59 -4.87
CA VAL A 157 -39.25 4.51 -6.23
C VAL A 157 -38.18 4.00 -7.18
N ILE A 158 -36.95 4.49 -7.00
CA ILE A 158 -35.83 4.15 -7.87
C ILE A 158 -35.36 2.71 -7.62
N GLN A 159 -35.37 2.26 -6.37
CA GLN A 159 -35.09 0.87 -6.02
C GLN A 159 -36.09 -0.09 -6.68
N ARG A 160 -37.41 0.13 -6.53
CA ARG A 160 -38.43 -0.70 -7.19
C ARG A 160 -38.31 -0.72 -8.72
N PHE A 161 -37.90 0.39 -9.30
CA PHE A 161 -37.63 0.47 -10.74
C PHE A 161 -36.39 -0.36 -11.11
N ALA A 162 -35.30 -0.21 -10.37
CA ALA A 162 -34.07 -0.95 -10.56
C ALA A 162 -34.30 -2.46 -10.42
N ASP A 163 -35.01 -2.94 -9.40
CA ASP A 163 -35.30 -4.37 -9.20
C ASP A 163 -36.08 -4.97 -10.37
N ARG A 164 -37.11 -4.24 -10.84
CA ARG A 164 -37.91 -4.66 -11.99
C ARG A 164 -37.05 -4.72 -13.26
N LEU A 165 -36.13 -3.79 -13.44
CA LEU A 165 -35.32 -3.73 -14.64
C LEU A 165 -34.17 -4.75 -14.59
N ASN A 166 -33.55 -4.96 -13.45
CA ASN A 166 -32.64 -6.07 -13.18
C ASN A 166 -33.32 -7.40 -13.57
N SER A 167 -34.62 -7.56 -13.25
CA SER A 167 -35.38 -8.78 -13.57
C SER A 167 -35.51 -8.97 -15.07
N VAL A 168 -35.78 -7.88 -15.81
CA VAL A 168 -35.89 -7.90 -17.26
C VAL A 168 -34.53 -8.21 -17.91
N MET A 169 -33.46 -7.55 -17.47
CA MET A 169 -32.11 -7.81 -18.00
C MET A 169 -31.68 -9.25 -17.75
N PHE A 170 -31.91 -9.77 -16.55
CA PHE A 170 -31.62 -11.15 -16.20
C PHE A 170 -32.33 -12.14 -17.14
N VAL A 171 -33.63 -11.96 -17.38
CA VAL A 171 -34.38 -12.79 -18.33
C VAL A 171 -33.81 -12.68 -19.75
N ASP A 172 -33.47 -11.47 -20.21
CA ASP A 172 -32.87 -11.29 -21.53
C ASP A 172 -31.48 -11.97 -21.65
N ILE A 173 -30.69 -12.00 -20.57
CA ILE A 173 -29.40 -12.72 -20.49
C ILE A 173 -29.61 -14.24 -20.58
N ILE A 174 -30.61 -14.79 -19.89
CA ILE A 174 -30.96 -16.23 -19.95
C ILE A 174 -31.47 -16.65 -21.33
N ASP A 175 -32.29 -15.80 -21.97
CA ASP A 175 -33.03 -16.09 -23.21
C ASP A 175 -32.14 -16.16 -24.47
N ARG A 176 -30.82 -16.33 -24.31
CA ARG A 176 -29.82 -16.50 -25.39
C ARG A 176 -29.58 -15.28 -26.27
N ARG A 177 -30.19 -14.12 -25.98
CA ARG A 177 -30.03 -12.89 -26.80
C ARG A 177 -28.62 -12.30 -26.74
N PHE A 178 -27.90 -12.58 -25.66
CA PHE A 178 -26.51 -12.17 -25.46
C PHE A 178 -25.49 -13.25 -25.83
N GLN A 179 -25.94 -14.44 -26.28
CA GLN A 179 -25.06 -15.48 -26.82
C GLN A 179 -24.59 -15.05 -28.21
N GLY A 180 -23.29 -14.83 -28.34
CA GLY A 180 -22.63 -14.55 -29.61
C GLY A 180 -21.28 -15.27 -29.65
N SER A 181 -20.71 -15.46 -30.84
CA SER A 181 -19.33 -15.94 -30.91
C SER A 181 -18.41 -14.89 -30.29
N TRP A 182 -17.65 -15.31 -29.28
CA TRP A 182 -16.67 -14.54 -28.52
C TRP A 182 -15.80 -13.61 -29.39
N ASP A 183 -15.49 -14.03 -30.62
CA ASP A 183 -14.57 -13.32 -31.53
C ASP A 183 -15.16 -12.14 -32.32
N SER A 184 -16.48 -11.95 -32.35
CA SER A 184 -17.10 -11.09 -33.39
C SER A 184 -16.96 -9.58 -33.17
N PHE A 185 -16.83 -9.11 -31.92
CA PHE A 185 -16.73 -7.68 -31.56
C PHE A 185 -15.52 -7.34 -30.69
N GLN A 186 -14.64 -8.31 -30.39
CA GLN A 186 -13.47 -8.07 -29.55
C GLN A 186 -12.38 -7.26 -30.26
N MET A 187 -11.83 -6.29 -29.54
CA MET A 187 -10.51 -5.76 -29.85
C MET A 187 -9.47 -6.85 -29.62
N LYS A 188 -8.81 -7.28 -30.70
CA LYS A 188 -7.68 -8.23 -30.62
C LYS A 188 -6.40 -7.48 -30.27
N LYS A 189 -5.48 -8.15 -29.58
CA LYS A 189 -4.15 -7.60 -29.26
C LYS A 189 -3.43 -7.01 -30.47
N GLU A 190 -3.58 -7.65 -31.64
CA GLU A 190 -2.98 -7.22 -32.91
C GLU A 190 -3.53 -5.88 -33.43
N ASN A 191 -4.72 -5.48 -32.99
CA ASN A 191 -5.41 -4.27 -33.44
C ASN A 191 -5.14 -3.05 -32.54
N VAL A 192 -4.30 -3.21 -31.52
CA VAL A 192 -4.08 -2.22 -30.47
C VAL A 192 -2.63 -1.77 -30.51
N ASP A 193 -2.43 -0.46 -30.45
CA ASP A 193 -1.09 0.11 -30.31
C ASP A 193 -0.70 0.08 -28.82
N VAL A 194 0.39 -0.60 -28.49
CA VAL A 194 0.79 -0.82 -27.09
C VAL A 194 1.53 0.40 -26.58
N ASP A 195 0.94 1.05 -25.58
CA ASP A 195 1.45 2.29 -24.97
C ASP A 195 2.36 1.97 -23.76
N VAL A 196 1.95 1.01 -22.92
CA VAL A 196 2.63 0.68 -21.66
C VAL A 196 2.71 -0.82 -21.47
N ILE A 197 3.85 -1.30 -20.98
CA ILE A 197 4.02 -2.67 -20.51
C ILE A 197 4.54 -2.63 -19.07
N ALA A 198 3.79 -3.20 -18.13
CA ALA A 198 4.23 -3.42 -16.76
C ALA A 198 4.57 -4.90 -16.57
N LYS A 199 5.72 -5.19 -15.94
CA LYS A 199 6.17 -6.55 -15.64
C LYS A 199 6.26 -6.75 -14.14
N MET A 200 5.51 -7.71 -13.64
CA MET A 200 5.29 -7.87 -12.21
C MET A 200 5.62 -9.29 -11.81
N SER A 201 6.26 -9.44 -10.65
CA SER A 201 6.45 -10.74 -10.02
C SER A 201 5.21 -11.06 -9.20
N ILE A 202 4.59 -12.20 -9.49
CA ILE A 202 3.33 -12.62 -8.86
C ILE A 202 3.53 -13.93 -8.13
N TYR A 203 2.73 -14.14 -7.10
CA TYR A 203 2.56 -15.45 -6.50
C TYR A 203 1.08 -15.70 -6.23
N ASP A 204 0.71 -16.97 -6.23
CA ASP A 204 -0.64 -17.37 -5.85
C ASP A 204 -0.75 -17.24 -4.32
N ASP A 205 -1.63 -16.36 -3.85
CA ASP A 205 -1.94 -16.18 -2.45
C ASP A 205 -3.11 -17.09 -2.06
N PHE A 206 -2.81 -18.11 -1.25
CA PHE A 206 -3.77 -19.07 -0.73
C PHE A 206 -4.20 -18.77 0.71
N THR A 207 -3.80 -17.62 1.28
CA THR A 207 -4.22 -17.24 2.63
C THR A 207 -5.67 -16.77 2.70
N ILE A 208 -6.23 -16.39 1.54
CA ILE A 208 -7.60 -15.91 1.37
C ILE A 208 -8.38 -16.96 0.57
N LEU A 209 -9.69 -17.07 0.83
CA LEU A 209 -10.60 -17.96 0.11
C LEU A 209 -11.64 -17.13 -0.67
N PRO A 210 -11.72 -17.28 -2.02
CA PRO A 210 -10.86 -18.09 -2.87
C PRO A 210 -9.39 -17.60 -2.90
N PRO A 211 -8.43 -18.45 -3.31
CA PRO A 211 -7.07 -18.00 -3.56
C PRO A 211 -7.04 -16.88 -4.58
N SER A 212 -6.12 -15.94 -4.44
CA SER A 212 -5.93 -14.84 -5.37
C SER A 212 -4.49 -14.81 -5.88
N MET A 213 -4.19 -13.86 -6.76
CA MET A 213 -2.83 -13.61 -7.18
C MET A 213 -2.35 -12.34 -6.51
N LYS A 214 -1.31 -12.45 -5.69
CA LYS A 214 -0.69 -11.32 -5.03
C LYS A 214 0.54 -10.87 -5.78
N ILE A 215 0.68 -9.56 -5.90
CA ILE A 215 1.84 -8.92 -6.51
C ILE A 215 2.88 -8.76 -5.42
N SER A 216 4.02 -9.41 -5.63
CA SER A 216 5.14 -9.32 -4.69
C SER A 216 5.82 -7.95 -4.76
N HIS A 217 5.99 -7.39 -5.97
CA HIS A 217 6.73 -6.15 -6.20
C HIS A 217 6.18 -5.39 -7.41
N ARG A 218 6.09 -4.05 -7.31
CA ARG A 218 5.85 -3.18 -8.48
C ARG A 218 7.17 -3.07 -9.25
N GLN A 219 7.25 -3.65 -10.46
CA GLN A 219 8.49 -3.66 -11.25
C GLN A 219 8.29 -3.29 -12.73
N SER A 220 9.40 -2.84 -13.31
CA SER A 220 9.63 -2.18 -14.61
C SER A 220 8.41 -1.80 -15.43
N LEU A 221 8.19 -0.50 -15.58
CA LEU A 221 7.32 0.08 -16.60
C LEU A 221 8.14 0.33 -17.86
N ASP A 222 7.74 -0.27 -18.97
CA ASP A 222 8.29 -0.01 -20.30
C ASP A 222 7.26 0.77 -21.10
N PHE A 223 7.59 2.03 -21.39
CA PHE A 223 6.71 2.96 -22.11
C PHE A 223 7.14 3.07 -23.57
N LYS A 224 6.17 2.99 -24.48
CA LYS A 224 6.43 2.96 -25.92
C LYS A 224 5.78 4.12 -26.64
N LEU A 225 6.40 4.51 -27.75
CA LEU A 225 5.76 5.39 -28.71
C LEU A 225 4.79 4.58 -29.59
N PRO A 226 3.63 5.16 -29.95
CA PRO A 226 2.67 4.61 -30.88
C PRO A 226 3.35 4.27 -32.20
N SER A 227 3.02 3.10 -32.73
CA SER A 227 3.39 2.64 -34.06
C SER A 227 2.58 3.31 -35.19
N THR A 228 1.62 4.18 -34.85
CA THR A 228 0.76 4.90 -35.80
C THR A 228 1.51 5.82 -36.78
N THR A 229 0.95 5.99 -37.98
CA THR A 229 1.43 6.90 -39.05
C THR A 229 0.96 8.36 -38.89
N GLY A 230 0.20 8.66 -37.83
CA GLY A 230 -0.34 9.99 -37.52
C GLY A 230 0.57 10.85 -36.66
N ASP A 231 0.05 11.97 -36.18
CA ASP A 231 0.77 12.86 -35.26
C ASP A 231 0.90 12.21 -33.87
N ILE A 232 2.09 11.66 -33.59
CA ILE A 232 2.41 10.96 -32.35
C ILE A 232 2.15 11.83 -31.11
N VAL A 233 2.30 13.15 -31.22
CA VAL A 233 2.09 14.10 -30.12
C VAL A 233 0.59 14.19 -29.77
N GLU A 234 -0.30 14.16 -30.76
CA GLU A 234 -1.75 14.10 -30.51
C GLU A 234 -2.17 12.82 -29.80
N HIS A 235 -1.51 11.70 -30.11
CA HIS A 235 -1.82 10.42 -29.46
C HIS A 235 -1.61 10.47 -27.94
N PHE A 236 -0.67 11.29 -27.41
CA PHE A 236 -0.45 11.41 -25.97
C PHE A 236 -1.67 11.98 -25.19
N LYS A 237 -2.54 12.79 -25.82
CA LYS A 237 -3.76 13.34 -25.20
C LYS A 237 -4.78 12.28 -24.75
N HIS A 238 -4.58 11.07 -25.25
CA HIS A 238 -5.52 9.99 -25.23
C HIS A 238 -4.91 8.72 -24.62
N ARG A 239 -3.82 8.77 -23.86
CA ARG A 239 -3.25 7.55 -23.24
C ARG A 239 -3.63 7.44 -21.76
N VAL A 240 -3.55 6.24 -21.21
CA VAL A 240 -3.72 5.95 -19.76
C VAL A 240 -2.34 5.85 -19.15
N LEU A 241 -1.98 6.79 -18.28
CA LEU A 241 -0.59 7.03 -17.90
C LEU A 241 -0.40 7.54 -16.48
N THR A 242 -1.47 7.88 -15.77
CA THR A 242 -1.38 8.32 -14.37
C THR A 242 -0.91 7.18 -13.45
N PRO A 243 -0.07 7.45 -12.44
CA PRO A 243 0.33 6.46 -11.45
C PRO A 243 -0.82 5.73 -10.77
N SER A 244 -1.88 6.45 -10.39
CA SER A 244 -3.08 5.87 -9.79
C SER A 244 -3.79 4.89 -10.72
N ALA A 245 -3.91 5.22 -12.02
CA ALA A 245 -4.51 4.30 -12.98
C ALA A 245 -3.66 3.05 -13.21
N ILE A 246 -2.33 3.20 -13.29
CA ILE A 246 -1.43 2.04 -13.40
C ILE A 246 -1.52 1.18 -12.15
N GLU A 247 -1.53 1.76 -10.95
CA GLU A 247 -1.66 1.01 -9.69
C GLU A 247 -2.99 0.27 -9.60
N LEU A 248 -4.10 0.94 -9.92
CA LEU A 248 -5.41 0.32 -9.95
C LEU A 248 -5.46 -0.88 -10.91
N LEU A 249 -4.96 -0.71 -12.14
CA LEU A 249 -4.94 -1.77 -13.14
C LEU A 249 -3.98 -2.89 -12.77
N THR A 250 -2.86 -2.58 -12.14
CA THR A 250 -1.84 -3.57 -11.80
C THR A 250 -2.14 -4.34 -10.54
N LYS A 251 -2.83 -3.76 -9.54
CA LYS A 251 -3.07 -4.34 -8.21
C LYS A 251 -4.54 -4.52 -7.87
N THR A 252 -5.30 -3.43 -7.77
CA THR A 252 -6.69 -3.46 -7.30
C THR A 252 -7.58 -4.34 -8.18
N VAL A 253 -7.50 -4.17 -9.51
CA VAL A 253 -8.32 -4.95 -10.46
C VAL A 253 -8.06 -6.46 -10.36
N PRO A 254 -6.80 -6.96 -10.36
CA PRO A 254 -6.54 -8.37 -10.10
C PRO A 254 -7.15 -8.88 -8.79
N GLU A 255 -7.06 -8.12 -7.70
CA GLU A 255 -7.49 -8.51 -6.35
C GLU A 255 -9.03 -8.52 -6.20
N THR A 256 -9.75 -7.56 -6.79
CA THR A 256 -11.22 -7.45 -6.68
C THR A 256 -11.97 -8.69 -7.18
N GLY A 257 -11.42 -9.42 -8.15
CA GLY A 257 -12.04 -10.66 -8.62
C GLY A 257 -12.19 -11.71 -7.52
N CYS A 258 -11.25 -11.74 -6.57
CA CYS A 258 -11.30 -12.61 -5.40
C CYS A 258 -12.40 -12.17 -4.43
N GLU A 259 -12.41 -10.89 -4.05
CA GLU A 259 -13.38 -10.32 -3.12
C GLU A 259 -14.82 -10.58 -3.58
N ILE A 260 -15.08 -10.41 -4.88
CA ILE A 260 -16.38 -10.71 -5.48
C ILE A 260 -16.74 -12.19 -5.34
N LEU A 261 -15.80 -13.10 -5.61
CA LEU A 261 -16.06 -14.53 -5.45
C LEU A 261 -16.26 -14.92 -3.99
N THR A 262 -15.56 -14.28 -3.03
CA THR A 262 -15.78 -14.47 -1.59
C THR A 262 -17.20 -14.08 -1.20
N GLU A 263 -17.67 -12.90 -1.61
CA GLU A 263 -19.05 -12.47 -1.36
C GLU A 263 -20.07 -13.43 -1.99
N LEU A 264 -19.84 -13.86 -3.24
CA LEU A 264 -20.72 -14.84 -3.89
C LEU A 264 -20.68 -16.22 -3.19
N ASN A 265 -19.54 -16.64 -2.65
CA ASN A 265 -19.43 -17.90 -1.90
C ASN A 265 -20.24 -17.88 -0.62
N THR A 266 -20.11 -16.82 0.17
CA THR A 266 -20.77 -16.67 1.47
C THR A 266 -22.29 -16.81 1.36
N TYR A 267 -22.88 -16.33 0.25
CA TYR A 267 -24.34 -16.21 0.14
C TYR A 267 -25.01 -17.12 -0.90
N ALA A 268 -24.29 -17.70 -1.89
CA ALA A 268 -24.93 -18.37 -3.03
C ALA A 268 -24.62 -19.87 -3.22
N TYR A 269 -23.42 -20.37 -2.88
CA TYR A 269 -22.97 -21.67 -3.39
C TYR A 269 -22.77 -22.78 -2.35
N ALA A 270 -22.65 -22.47 -1.05
CA ALA A 270 -22.24 -23.45 -0.02
C ALA A 270 -23.25 -23.74 1.10
N MET A 271 -24.26 -22.89 1.32
CA MET A 271 -25.02 -22.92 2.59
C MET A 271 -25.78 -24.22 2.87
N GLU A 272 -26.43 -24.84 1.88
CA GLU A 272 -27.23 -26.06 2.13
C GLU A 272 -26.39 -27.32 2.36
N GLU A 273 -25.30 -27.46 1.59
CA GLU A 273 -24.32 -28.53 1.82
C GLU A 273 -23.61 -28.31 3.16
N ALA A 274 -23.34 -27.05 3.54
CA ALA A 274 -22.80 -26.68 4.85
C ALA A 274 -23.77 -27.01 6.00
N ASP A 275 -25.05 -26.67 5.89
CA ASP A 275 -26.07 -26.98 6.90
C ASP A 275 -26.17 -28.50 7.15
N VAL A 276 -26.11 -29.29 6.08
CA VAL A 276 -26.11 -30.76 6.16
C VAL A 276 -24.84 -31.25 6.84
N VAL A 277 -23.68 -30.74 6.45
CA VAL A 277 -22.39 -31.11 7.06
C VAL A 277 -22.38 -30.75 8.55
N GLU A 278 -22.82 -29.54 8.92
CA GLU A 278 -22.93 -29.08 10.31
C GLU A 278 -23.82 -30.04 11.12
N GLY A 279 -25.01 -30.37 10.63
CA GLY A 279 -25.90 -31.32 11.32
C GLY A 279 -25.33 -32.73 11.43
N VAL A 280 -24.53 -33.19 10.46
CA VAL A 280 -23.85 -34.50 10.54
C VAL A 280 -22.68 -34.46 11.54
N ILE A 281 -21.95 -33.35 11.60
CA ILE A 281 -20.87 -33.12 12.55
C ILE A 281 -21.41 -33.09 13.99
N ASP A 282 -22.53 -32.40 14.24
CA ASP A 282 -23.18 -32.35 15.55
C ASP A 282 -23.53 -33.75 16.09
N VAL A 283 -24.02 -34.62 15.21
CA VAL A 283 -24.36 -36.00 15.60
C VAL A 283 -23.11 -36.88 15.72
N LEU A 284 -22.04 -36.59 14.96
CA LEU A 284 -20.75 -37.26 15.10
C LEU A 284 -20.11 -36.96 16.46
N THR A 285 -20.09 -35.69 16.88
CA THR A 285 -19.49 -35.29 18.17
C THR A 285 -20.26 -35.91 19.34
N GLU A 286 -21.60 -35.97 19.26
CA GLU A 286 -22.44 -36.67 20.22
C GLU A 286 -22.14 -38.19 20.24
N PHE A 287 -22.03 -38.82 19.06
CA PHE A 287 -21.73 -40.25 18.94
C PHE A 287 -20.35 -40.63 19.50
N LEU A 288 -19.35 -39.78 19.27
CA LEU A 288 -17.99 -39.97 19.79
C LEU A 288 -17.86 -39.53 21.25
N GLN A 289 -18.82 -38.77 21.78
CA GLN A 289 -18.80 -38.11 23.09
C GLN A 289 -17.55 -37.24 23.28
N ARG A 290 -17.10 -36.63 22.20
CA ARG A 290 -15.87 -35.85 22.12
C ARG A 290 -16.01 -34.78 21.04
N ASP A 291 -15.67 -33.55 21.40
CA ASP A 291 -15.59 -32.43 20.45
C ASP A 291 -14.19 -32.27 19.85
N SER A 292 -13.19 -32.97 20.43
CA SER A 292 -11.80 -32.95 19.96
C SER A 292 -11.13 -34.32 20.00
N ILE A 293 -10.22 -34.57 19.05
CA ILE A 293 -9.48 -35.83 18.90
C ILE A 293 -7.98 -35.55 18.80
N THR A 294 -7.14 -36.38 19.43
CA THR A 294 -5.69 -36.41 19.21
C THR A 294 -5.34 -37.40 18.10
N LEU A 295 -4.23 -37.18 17.38
CA LEU A 295 -3.77 -38.13 16.35
C LEU A 295 -3.49 -39.54 16.91
N VAL A 296 -3.07 -39.64 18.18
CA VAL A 296 -2.84 -40.93 18.84
C VAL A 296 -4.16 -41.69 19.03
N ASP A 297 -5.22 -40.98 19.42
CA ASP A 297 -6.55 -41.56 19.60
C ASP A 297 -7.25 -41.85 18.27
N PHE A 298 -6.92 -41.11 17.20
CA PHE A 298 -7.58 -41.24 15.90
C PHE A 298 -7.52 -42.67 15.33
N ASN A 299 -6.35 -43.31 15.36
CA ASN A 299 -6.20 -44.71 14.91
C ASN A 299 -7.11 -45.68 15.67
N SER A 300 -7.40 -45.39 16.94
CA SER A 300 -8.31 -46.19 17.77
C SER A 300 -9.79 -45.89 17.50
N LEU A 301 -10.10 -44.70 16.98
CA LEU A 301 -11.46 -44.23 16.68
C LEU A 301 -11.89 -44.45 15.23
N GLN A 302 -10.96 -44.74 14.31
CA GLN A 302 -11.23 -44.93 12.89
C GLN A 302 -12.36 -45.94 12.61
N ASN A 303 -12.35 -47.10 13.28
CA ASN A 303 -13.41 -48.10 13.14
C ASN A 303 -14.80 -47.56 13.55
N LYS A 304 -14.87 -46.71 14.58
CA LYS A 304 -16.13 -46.08 15.00
C LYS A 304 -16.61 -45.03 14.00
N ILE A 305 -15.69 -44.26 13.42
CA ILE A 305 -15.99 -43.27 12.38
C ILE A 305 -16.53 -43.96 11.11
N ASP A 306 -15.91 -45.06 10.69
CA ASP A 306 -16.38 -45.82 9.53
C ASP A 306 -17.76 -46.44 9.77
N ASP A 307 -18.03 -46.93 10.98
CA ASP A 307 -19.36 -47.39 11.39
C ASP A 307 -20.39 -46.25 11.36
N PHE A 308 -20.04 -45.05 11.84
CA PHE A 308 -20.90 -43.86 11.78
C PHE A 308 -21.25 -43.47 10.34
N VAL A 309 -20.25 -43.41 9.44
CA VAL A 309 -20.46 -43.05 8.02
C VAL A 309 -21.37 -44.07 7.33
N ARG A 310 -21.24 -45.37 7.66
CA ARG A 310 -22.16 -46.41 7.17
C ARG A 310 -23.60 -46.13 7.63
N LEU A 311 -23.80 -45.83 8.92
CA LEU A 311 -25.13 -45.49 9.47
C LEU A 311 -25.70 -44.21 8.84
N PHE A 312 -24.87 -43.22 8.56
CA PHE A 312 -25.25 -42.01 7.85
C PHE A 312 -25.75 -42.30 6.43
N ALA A 313 -24.99 -43.07 5.64
CA ALA A 313 -25.42 -43.47 4.31
C ALA A 313 -26.75 -44.25 4.30
N GLU A 314 -26.95 -45.17 5.25
CA GLU A 314 -28.22 -45.89 5.41
C GLU A 314 -29.40 -44.95 5.75
N THR A 315 -29.14 -43.94 6.59
CA THR A 315 -30.15 -42.97 7.03
C THR A 315 -30.60 -42.08 5.87
N VAL A 316 -29.67 -41.56 5.06
CA VAL A 316 -29.99 -40.71 3.90
C VAL A 316 -30.82 -41.48 2.88
N ASN A 317 -30.44 -42.72 2.56
CA ASN A 317 -31.22 -43.58 1.65
C ASN A 317 -32.67 -43.80 2.14
N THR A 318 -32.85 -43.92 3.46
CA THR A 318 -34.19 -44.10 4.05
C THR A 318 -34.99 -42.79 4.07
N LEU A 319 -34.33 -41.65 4.31
CA LEU A 319 -34.93 -40.32 4.26
C LEU A 319 -35.38 -39.92 2.85
N GLU A 320 -34.61 -40.26 1.82
CA GLU A 320 -34.97 -40.00 0.40
C GLU A 320 -36.37 -40.54 0.08
N TYR A 321 -36.65 -41.77 0.51
CA TYR A 321 -37.97 -42.39 0.35
C TYR A 321 -39.08 -41.65 1.11
N LEU A 322 -38.82 -41.19 2.34
CA LEU A 322 -39.81 -40.45 3.14
C LEU A 322 -40.10 -39.06 2.56
N VAL A 323 -39.06 -38.35 2.11
CA VAL A 323 -39.17 -37.04 1.48
C VAL A 323 -39.99 -37.13 0.19
N GLU A 324 -39.70 -38.11 -0.68
CA GLU A 324 -40.48 -38.33 -1.91
C GLU A 324 -41.95 -38.70 -1.61
N THR A 325 -42.20 -39.47 -0.54
CA THR A 325 -43.55 -39.81 -0.09
C THR A 325 -44.31 -38.57 0.41
N HIS A 326 -43.65 -37.69 1.17
CA HIS A 326 -44.24 -36.44 1.65
C HIS A 326 -44.51 -35.44 0.52
N ILE A 327 -43.55 -35.26 -0.41
CA ILE A 327 -43.74 -34.44 -1.62
C ILE A 327 -44.94 -34.94 -2.42
N SER A 328 -45.02 -36.27 -2.63
CA SER A 328 -46.12 -36.93 -3.35
C SER A 328 -47.47 -36.85 -2.63
N SER A 329 -47.48 -36.61 -1.31
CA SER A 329 -48.72 -36.48 -0.52
C SER A 329 -49.52 -35.22 -0.87
N GLY A 330 -48.86 -34.17 -1.38
CA GLY A 330 -49.51 -32.91 -1.75
C GLY A 330 -50.17 -32.14 -0.59
N LYS A 331 -49.86 -32.48 0.68
CA LYS A 331 -50.36 -31.80 1.88
C LYS A 331 -50.13 -30.29 1.81
N ILE A 332 -51.07 -29.52 2.33
CA ILE A 332 -51.01 -28.05 2.39
C ILE A 332 -50.73 -27.67 3.85
N LEU A 333 -49.52 -27.19 4.14
CA LEU A 333 -49.07 -26.84 5.49
C LEU A 333 -48.21 -25.58 5.44
N ASN A 334 -47.97 -24.94 6.57
CA ASN A 334 -46.88 -23.98 6.70
C ASN A 334 -45.54 -24.73 6.84
N VAL A 335 -44.42 -24.00 6.81
CA VAL A 335 -43.08 -24.61 6.87
C VAL A 335 -42.88 -25.45 8.15
N ALA A 336 -43.31 -24.92 9.29
CA ALA A 336 -43.28 -25.64 10.57
C ALA A 336 -44.10 -26.95 10.52
N GLY A 337 -45.30 -26.93 9.93
CA GLY A 337 -46.14 -28.12 9.78
C GLY A 337 -45.54 -29.16 8.82
N HIS A 338 -44.86 -28.73 7.75
CA HIS A 338 -44.12 -29.67 6.89
C HIS A 338 -42.96 -30.34 7.63
N ARG A 339 -42.24 -29.59 8.49
CA ARG A 339 -41.18 -30.13 9.35
C ARG A 339 -41.75 -31.15 10.34
N GLU A 340 -42.83 -30.81 11.04
CA GLU A 340 -43.48 -31.70 12.00
C GLU A 340 -44.01 -32.98 11.35
N ALA A 341 -44.57 -32.89 10.13
CA ALA A 341 -45.03 -34.06 9.39
C ALA A 341 -43.89 -35.02 9.07
N LEU A 342 -42.75 -34.53 8.57
CA LEU A 342 -41.57 -35.34 8.29
C LEU A 342 -40.98 -35.97 9.56
N LEU A 343 -40.94 -35.22 10.67
CA LEU A 343 -40.49 -35.74 11.96
C LEU A 343 -41.43 -36.83 12.50
N SER A 344 -42.74 -36.66 12.34
CA SER A 344 -43.74 -37.67 12.74
C SER A 344 -43.64 -38.95 11.89
N ASP A 345 -43.31 -38.82 10.61
CA ASP A 345 -43.09 -39.96 9.73
C ASP A 345 -41.81 -40.74 10.12
N ILE A 346 -40.76 -40.07 10.61
CA ILE A 346 -39.57 -40.71 11.21
C ILE A 346 -39.97 -41.48 12.48
N GLU A 347 -40.73 -40.85 13.38
CA GLU A 347 -41.19 -41.47 14.64
C GLU A 347 -42.12 -42.67 14.42
N SER A 348 -42.82 -42.71 13.27
CA SER A 348 -43.68 -43.83 12.89
C SER A 348 -42.92 -45.01 12.26
N ASN A 349 -41.65 -44.83 11.88
CA ASN A 349 -40.78 -45.83 11.25
C ASN A 349 -39.60 -46.24 12.16
N ILE A 350 -39.87 -46.50 13.44
CA ILE A 350 -38.86 -46.77 14.49
C ILE A 350 -37.87 -47.87 14.08
N ASP A 351 -38.35 -48.97 13.47
CA ASP A 351 -37.51 -50.10 13.06
C ASP A 351 -36.42 -49.71 12.04
N LYS A 352 -36.64 -48.65 11.26
CA LYS A 352 -35.68 -48.15 10.25
C LYS A 352 -34.76 -47.07 10.80
N PHE A 353 -35.18 -46.34 11.83
CA PHE A 353 -34.46 -45.22 12.44
C PHE A 353 -34.15 -45.51 13.92
N GLU A 354 -33.50 -46.63 14.23
CA GLU A 354 -33.09 -46.95 15.61
C GLU A 354 -31.74 -46.29 15.97
N GLY A 355 -31.61 -45.81 17.22
CA GLY A 355 -30.36 -45.29 17.79
C GLY A 355 -29.86 -44.04 17.07
N ILE A 356 -28.59 -44.03 16.66
CA ILE A 356 -27.93 -42.91 15.97
C ILE A 356 -28.63 -42.54 14.65
N ARG A 357 -29.24 -43.52 13.95
CA ARG A 357 -30.01 -43.25 12.72
C ARG A 357 -31.23 -42.36 12.99
N HIS A 358 -31.83 -42.44 14.18
CA HIS A 358 -32.89 -41.54 14.61
C HIS A 358 -32.41 -40.10 14.75
N GLN A 359 -31.27 -39.92 15.43
CA GLN A 359 -30.68 -38.61 15.68
C GLN A 359 -30.25 -37.95 14.37
N LEU A 360 -29.55 -38.70 13.50
CA LEU A 360 -29.19 -38.26 12.16
C LEU A 360 -30.43 -37.85 11.35
N ALA A 361 -31.49 -38.66 11.36
CA ALA A 361 -32.69 -38.35 10.60
C ALA A 361 -33.38 -37.07 11.07
N LYS A 362 -33.48 -36.86 12.39
CA LYS A 362 -34.08 -35.65 12.97
C LYS A 362 -33.28 -34.40 12.65
N GLU A 363 -31.96 -34.46 12.78
CA GLU A 363 -31.11 -33.28 12.53
C GLU A 363 -31.06 -32.95 11.03
N LEU A 364 -30.96 -33.95 10.16
CA LEU A 364 -31.04 -33.74 8.70
C LEU A 364 -32.36 -33.11 8.28
N VAL A 365 -33.51 -33.58 8.80
CA VAL A 365 -34.81 -32.95 8.50
C VAL A 365 -34.86 -31.52 9.00
N LYS A 366 -34.33 -31.23 10.18
CA LYS A 366 -34.24 -29.85 10.68
C LYS A 366 -33.41 -28.96 9.75
N LYS A 367 -32.23 -29.43 9.30
CA LYS A 367 -31.36 -28.70 8.37
C LYS A 367 -31.97 -28.56 6.96
N PHE A 368 -32.65 -29.59 6.44
CA PHE A 368 -33.40 -29.51 5.18
C PHE A 368 -34.51 -28.45 5.25
N MET A 369 -35.20 -28.36 6.39
CA MET A 369 -36.27 -27.38 6.57
C MET A 369 -35.76 -25.96 6.79
N LEU A 370 -34.51 -25.74 7.25
CA LEU A 370 -33.90 -24.41 7.22
C LEU A 370 -33.80 -23.84 5.80
N SER A 371 -33.47 -24.66 4.80
CA SER A 371 -33.51 -24.24 3.40
C SER A 371 -34.92 -23.78 3.01
N VAL A 372 -35.96 -24.54 3.37
CA VAL A 372 -37.36 -24.16 3.09
C VAL A 372 -37.83 -22.91 3.86
N GLU A 373 -37.36 -22.72 5.10
CA GLU A 373 -37.66 -21.53 5.92
C GLU A 373 -37.03 -20.27 5.31
N ARG A 374 -35.80 -20.37 4.77
CA ARG A 374 -35.15 -19.26 4.03
C ARG A 374 -35.93 -18.90 2.76
N GLU A 375 -36.49 -19.87 2.07
CA GLU A 375 -37.29 -19.65 0.85
C GLU A 375 -38.66 -19.02 1.08
N SER A 376 -39.20 -19.11 2.31
CA SER A 376 -40.58 -18.75 2.63
C SER A 376 -40.67 -17.67 3.71
N MET A 377 -40.36 -16.43 3.34
CA MET A 377 -40.40 -15.22 4.22
C MET A 377 -41.77 -14.91 4.83
N SER A 378 -42.84 -15.53 4.32
CA SER A 378 -44.21 -15.40 4.80
C SER A 378 -44.68 -16.72 5.39
N ASN A 379 -45.43 -16.68 6.51
CA ASN A 379 -46.04 -17.86 7.15
C ASN A 379 -47.25 -18.42 6.35
N ASN A 380 -47.13 -18.40 5.03
CA ASN A 380 -48.13 -18.83 4.08
C ASN A 380 -48.18 -20.35 4.00
N GLU A 381 -49.35 -20.87 3.66
CA GLU A 381 -49.53 -22.29 3.37
C GLU A 381 -48.91 -22.65 2.01
N ILE A 382 -48.08 -23.68 2.01
CA ILE A 382 -47.37 -24.19 0.84
C ILE A 382 -47.84 -25.62 0.61
N ARG A 383 -47.91 -26.06 -0.65
CA ARG A 383 -48.19 -27.45 -0.96
C ARG A 383 -46.88 -28.24 -0.96
N ALA A 384 -46.89 -29.45 -0.40
CA ALA A 384 -45.69 -30.29 -0.30
C ALA A 384 -44.97 -30.52 -1.65
N TRP A 385 -45.70 -30.61 -2.76
CA TRP A 385 -45.09 -30.77 -4.09
C TRP A 385 -44.33 -29.52 -4.59
N GLN A 386 -44.65 -28.33 -4.05
CA GLN A 386 -43.92 -27.10 -4.38
C GLN A 386 -42.53 -27.10 -3.72
N LEU A 387 -42.35 -27.85 -2.63
CA LEU A 387 -41.07 -28.04 -1.94
C LEU A 387 -40.16 -29.07 -2.63
N ARG A 388 -40.59 -29.65 -3.76
CA ARG A 388 -39.86 -30.73 -4.44
C ARG A 388 -38.44 -30.31 -4.81
N GLY A 389 -38.25 -29.08 -5.29
CA GLY A 389 -36.92 -28.58 -5.62
C GLY A 389 -35.99 -28.61 -4.41
N SER A 390 -36.31 -27.84 -3.38
CA SER A 390 -35.50 -27.64 -2.17
C SER A 390 -35.24 -28.94 -1.41
N LEU A 391 -36.27 -29.77 -1.22
CA LEU A 391 -36.12 -31.05 -0.51
C LEU A 391 -35.35 -32.10 -1.34
N SER A 392 -35.55 -32.20 -2.66
CA SER A 392 -34.76 -33.11 -3.49
C SER A 392 -33.29 -32.66 -3.59
N TYR A 393 -33.02 -31.34 -3.61
CA TYR A 393 -31.65 -30.80 -3.55
C TYR A 393 -30.98 -31.12 -2.21
N ALA A 394 -31.67 -30.90 -1.08
CA ALA A 394 -31.13 -31.19 0.24
C ALA A 394 -30.79 -32.68 0.43
N VAL A 395 -31.63 -33.59 -0.07
CA VAL A 395 -31.34 -35.03 -0.09
C VAL A 395 -30.15 -35.37 -1.00
N ALA A 396 -30.06 -34.75 -2.17
CA ALA A 396 -28.92 -34.94 -3.07
C ALA A 396 -27.59 -34.47 -2.43
N TYR A 397 -27.61 -33.37 -1.68
CA TYR A 397 -26.45 -32.91 -0.92
C TYR A 397 -26.10 -33.85 0.22
N ALA A 398 -27.07 -34.35 0.99
CA ALA A 398 -26.80 -35.38 1.99
C ALA A 398 -26.16 -36.64 1.39
N ASN A 399 -26.65 -37.12 0.25
CA ASN A 399 -26.05 -38.23 -0.49
C ASN A 399 -24.62 -37.91 -0.94
N LYS A 400 -24.34 -36.68 -1.39
CA LYS A 400 -22.98 -36.25 -1.74
C LYS A 400 -22.05 -36.23 -0.52
N VAL A 401 -22.49 -35.68 0.62
CA VAL A 401 -21.72 -35.62 1.86
C VAL A 401 -21.28 -37.02 2.30
N THR A 402 -22.17 -38.02 2.24
CA THR A 402 -21.83 -39.42 2.61
C THR A 402 -20.64 -39.98 1.84
N GLN A 403 -20.41 -39.54 0.59
CA GLN A 403 -19.37 -40.08 -0.29
C GLN A 403 -17.97 -39.59 0.08
N TYR A 404 -17.85 -38.39 0.65
CA TYR A 404 -16.55 -37.79 0.96
C TYR A 404 -16.25 -37.69 2.46
N PHE A 405 -17.27 -37.70 3.34
CA PHE A 405 -17.13 -37.34 4.75
C PHE A 405 -16.00 -38.07 5.50
N SER A 406 -15.95 -39.41 5.47
CA SER A 406 -14.90 -40.20 6.16
C SER A 406 -13.50 -39.86 5.65
N LYS A 407 -13.32 -39.84 4.32
CA LYS A 407 -12.03 -39.58 3.69
C LYS A 407 -11.50 -38.19 4.06
N GLU A 408 -12.39 -37.23 4.14
CA GLU A 408 -12.05 -35.83 4.39
C GLU A 408 -11.86 -35.53 5.85
N LEU A 409 -12.57 -36.22 6.74
CA LEU A 409 -12.28 -36.20 8.18
C LEU A 409 -10.86 -36.72 8.45
N ASN A 410 -10.44 -37.79 7.76
CA ASN A 410 -9.09 -38.31 7.90
C ASN A 410 -8.04 -37.30 7.41
N GLN A 411 -8.28 -36.68 6.25
CA GLN A 411 -7.38 -35.69 5.69
C GLN A 411 -7.33 -34.42 6.55
N TYR A 412 -8.48 -33.96 7.07
CA TYR A 412 -8.59 -32.85 8.00
C TYR A 412 -7.74 -33.08 9.25
N LEU A 413 -7.85 -34.25 9.88
CA LEU A 413 -7.08 -34.55 11.09
C LEU A 413 -5.57 -34.54 10.82
N VAL A 414 -5.12 -35.05 9.67
CA VAL A 414 -3.70 -34.99 9.27
C VAL A 414 -3.24 -33.54 9.04
N VAL A 415 -4.03 -32.75 8.29
CA VAL A 415 -3.70 -31.37 7.95
C VAL A 415 -3.73 -30.47 9.18
N SER A 416 -4.78 -30.55 10.00
CA SER A 416 -4.95 -29.74 11.20
C SER A 416 -3.94 -30.09 12.28
N ALA A 417 -3.53 -31.36 12.40
CA ALA A 417 -2.43 -31.74 13.27
C ALA A 417 -1.11 -31.10 12.84
N ALA A 418 -0.76 -31.22 11.55
CA ALA A 418 0.45 -30.63 11.00
C ALA A 418 0.44 -29.11 11.13
N ARG A 419 -0.70 -28.48 10.85
CA ARG A 419 -0.91 -27.04 11.00
C ARG A 419 -0.71 -26.62 12.45
N GLU A 420 -1.49 -27.14 13.40
CA GLU A 420 -1.40 -26.73 14.81
C GLU A 420 -0.03 -27.04 15.42
N SER A 421 0.64 -28.09 14.95
CA SER A 421 2.01 -28.44 15.33
C SER A 421 3.02 -27.36 14.93
N PHE A 422 2.99 -26.91 13.67
CA PHE A 422 3.82 -25.78 13.23
C PHE A 422 3.46 -24.49 13.97
N PHE A 423 2.17 -24.19 14.13
CA PHE A 423 1.74 -22.96 14.80
C PHE A 423 2.10 -22.94 16.28
N THR A 424 2.05 -24.09 16.96
CA THR A 424 2.51 -24.22 18.34
C THR A 424 4.01 -23.97 18.42
N ALA A 425 4.80 -24.63 17.58
CA ALA A 425 6.25 -24.43 17.55
C ALA A 425 6.63 -22.97 17.17
N LEU A 426 5.85 -22.34 16.29
CA LEU A 426 6.02 -20.94 15.90
C LEU A 426 5.66 -19.99 17.06
N ARG A 427 4.58 -20.25 17.82
CA ARG A 427 4.22 -19.48 19.03
C ARG A 427 5.26 -19.65 20.14
N GLU A 428 5.76 -20.87 20.35
CA GLU A 428 6.86 -21.14 21.29
C GLU A 428 8.10 -20.33 20.91
N PHE A 429 8.47 -20.33 19.63
CA PHE A 429 9.56 -19.51 19.13
C PHE A 429 9.35 -18.01 19.38
N ARG A 430 8.13 -17.49 19.17
CA ARG A 430 7.79 -16.10 19.53
C ARG A 430 7.99 -15.83 21.02
N SER A 431 7.51 -16.72 21.89
CA SER A 431 7.67 -16.56 23.34
C SER A 431 9.12 -16.70 23.83
N GLU A 432 9.94 -17.50 23.14
CA GLU A 432 11.38 -17.64 23.43
C GLU A 432 12.18 -16.42 22.97
N THR A 433 11.76 -15.78 21.87
CA THR A 433 12.51 -14.69 21.24
C THR A 433 12.12 -13.32 21.78
N ILE A 434 10.82 -13.10 22.05
CA ILE A 434 10.34 -11.86 22.65
C ILE A 434 10.73 -11.87 24.13
N THR A 435 11.60 -10.94 24.51
CA THR A 435 12.06 -10.75 25.89
C THR A 435 11.60 -9.40 26.43
N ASP A 436 11.33 -9.34 27.74
CA ASP A 436 10.99 -8.08 28.40
C ASP A 436 12.17 -7.09 28.27
N GLY A 437 11.95 -5.99 27.54
CA GLY A 437 12.98 -4.98 27.26
C GLY A 437 13.62 -5.06 25.87
N MET A 438 13.11 -5.90 24.96
CA MET A 438 13.49 -5.88 23.55
C MET A 438 13.30 -4.49 22.93
N ASP A 439 14.24 -4.06 22.09
CA ASP A 439 14.16 -2.75 21.42
C ASP A 439 12.93 -2.69 20.49
N SER A 440 12.29 -1.52 20.39
CA SER A 440 11.06 -1.36 19.59
C SER A 440 11.28 -1.68 18.12
N THR A 441 12.48 -1.39 17.60
CA THR A 441 12.89 -1.72 16.24
C THR A 441 12.93 -3.22 16.02
N ASP A 442 13.51 -3.96 16.98
CA ASP A 442 13.66 -5.41 16.88
C ASP A 442 12.31 -6.11 17.02
N MET A 443 11.47 -5.61 17.93
CA MET A 443 10.12 -6.09 18.07
C MET A 443 9.33 -5.90 16.77
N MET A 444 9.39 -4.71 16.16
CA MET A 444 8.66 -4.44 14.91
C MET A 444 9.15 -5.32 13.76
N LEU A 445 10.48 -5.40 13.56
CA LEU A 445 11.07 -6.26 12.53
C LEU A 445 10.67 -7.72 12.78
N PHE A 446 10.79 -8.20 14.02
CA PHE A 446 10.41 -9.56 14.40
C PHE A 446 8.95 -9.84 14.12
N GLU A 447 8.03 -8.94 14.49
CA GLU A 447 6.59 -9.12 14.27
C GLU A 447 6.24 -9.11 12.78
N LYS A 448 6.87 -8.25 11.96
CA LYS A 448 6.68 -8.25 10.50
C LYS A 448 7.17 -9.55 9.87
N PHE A 449 8.36 -10.00 10.26
CA PHE A 449 8.92 -11.26 9.79
C PHE A 449 8.08 -12.46 10.25
N TYR A 450 7.68 -12.47 11.53
CA TYR A 450 6.80 -13.49 12.11
C TYR A 450 5.45 -13.55 11.38
N ALA A 451 4.83 -12.41 11.10
CA ALA A 451 3.57 -12.32 10.35
C ALA A 451 3.74 -12.85 8.92
N GLU A 452 4.85 -12.53 8.25
CA GLU A 452 5.13 -13.06 6.91
C GLU A 452 5.37 -14.58 6.94
N VAL A 453 6.16 -15.09 7.90
CA VAL A 453 6.33 -16.54 8.13
C VAL A 453 4.97 -17.22 8.31
N GLN A 454 4.12 -16.63 9.16
CA GLN A 454 2.80 -17.13 9.47
C GLN A 454 1.91 -17.18 8.24
N SER A 455 1.94 -16.11 7.45
CA SER A 455 1.22 -15.96 6.18
C SER A 455 1.65 -17.03 5.17
N GLN A 456 2.96 -17.17 4.94
CA GLN A 456 3.51 -18.16 3.99
C GLN A 456 3.24 -19.61 4.42
N LEU A 457 3.24 -19.87 5.73
CA LEU A 457 2.89 -21.19 6.26
C LEU A 457 1.42 -21.52 6.01
N ASN A 458 0.52 -20.56 6.29
CA ASN A 458 -0.90 -20.67 5.95
C ASN A 458 -1.10 -20.86 4.43
N ALA A 459 -0.40 -20.09 3.60
CA ALA A 459 -0.47 -20.19 2.15
C ALA A 459 -0.03 -21.58 1.68
N SER A 460 1.06 -22.12 2.24
CA SER A 460 1.57 -23.44 1.89
C SER A 460 0.57 -24.55 2.23
N PHE A 461 0.00 -24.54 3.44
CA PHE A 461 -1.04 -25.49 3.83
C PHE A 461 -2.27 -25.40 2.94
N SER A 462 -2.76 -24.17 2.71
CA SER A 462 -3.95 -23.91 1.91
C SER A 462 -3.73 -24.27 0.44
N LYS A 463 -2.54 -24.04 -0.13
CA LYS A 463 -2.15 -24.46 -1.48
C LYS A 463 -2.16 -25.97 -1.64
N ARG A 464 -1.66 -26.73 -0.65
CA ARG A 464 -1.71 -28.20 -0.68
C ARG A 464 -3.15 -28.72 -0.58
N SER A 465 -3.95 -28.12 0.31
CA SER A 465 -5.39 -28.40 0.43
C SER A 465 -6.12 -28.12 -0.89
N TYR A 466 -5.92 -26.93 -1.47
CA TYR A 466 -6.50 -26.48 -2.73
C TYR A 466 -6.15 -27.41 -3.90
N LYS A 467 -4.88 -27.82 -4.01
CA LYS A 467 -4.42 -28.77 -5.04
C LYS A 467 -4.96 -30.20 -4.83
N GLY A 468 -5.64 -30.46 -3.71
CA GLY A 468 -6.22 -31.76 -3.38
C GLY A 468 -5.17 -32.85 -3.18
N VAL A 469 -3.94 -32.48 -2.82
CA VAL A 469 -2.85 -33.44 -2.61
C VAL A 469 -3.12 -34.20 -1.32
N GLN A 470 -3.28 -35.52 -1.45
CA GLN A 470 -3.45 -36.41 -0.31
C GLN A 470 -2.10 -36.91 0.16
N TYR A 471 -1.93 -36.93 1.47
CA TYR A 471 -0.72 -37.38 2.14
C TYR A 471 -1.04 -38.62 2.95
N SER A 472 -0.12 -39.59 2.96
CA SER A 472 -0.30 -40.85 3.69
C SER A 472 -0.33 -40.61 5.19
N ASP A 473 0.53 -39.69 5.64
CA ASP A 473 0.71 -39.29 7.02
C ASP A 473 1.05 -37.80 7.12
N TYR A 474 1.07 -37.30 8.35
CA TYR A 474 1.43 -35.91 8.64
C TYR A 474 2.93 -35.63 8.44
N ILE A 475 3.81 -36.64 8.50
CA ILE A 475 5.27 -36.46 8.36
C ILE A 475 5.61 -36.05 6.94
N GLU A 476 5.01 -36.72 5.94
CA GLU A 476 5.14 -36.39 4.52
C GLU A 476 4.61 -34.98 4.23
N LEU A 477 3.49 -34.59 4.85
CA LEU A 477 2.95 -33.23 4.73
C LEU A 477 3.90 -32.20 5.34
N MET A 478 4.39 -32.43 6.57
CA MET A 478 5.32 -31.53 7.27
C MET A 478 6.63 -31.35 6.48
N ASP A 479 7.21 -32.43 5.92
CA ASP A 479 8.43 -32.34 5.10
C ASP A 479 8.18 -31.55 3.80
N ALA A 480 7.04 -31.79 3.14
CA ALA A 480 6.67 -31.05 1.94
C ALA A 480 6.49 -29.55 2.21
N ILE A 481 5.83 -29.18 3.32
CA ILE A 481 5.64 -27.78 3.74
C ILE A 481 6.98 -27.17 4.15
N THR A 482 7.81 -27.87 4.93
CA THR A 482 9.12 -27.35 5.37
C THR A 482 10.02 -27.00 4.17
N ARG A 483 10.07 -27.87 3.15
CA ARG A 483 10.84 -27.59 1.93
C ARG A 483 10.32 -26.38 1.17
N GLU A 484 9.01 -26.27 1.04
CA GLU A 484 8.36 -25.13 0.38
C GLU A 484 8.60 -23.82 1.15
N MET A 485 8.55 -23.85 2.49
CA MET A 485 8.89 -22.72 3.34
C MET A 485 10.36 -22.31 3.19
N ILE A 486 11.31 -23.26 3.22
CA ILE A 486 12.73 -22.96 3.04
C ILE A 486 12.98 -22.27 1.70
N ASP A 487 12.35 -22.74 0.63
CA ASP A 487 12.51 -22.12 -0.68
C ASP A 487 11.85 -20.75 -0.75
N THR A 488 10.69 -20.56 -0.11
CA THR A 488 10.00 -19.26 -0.03
C THR A 488 10.81 -18.24 0.78
N PHE A 489 11.36 -18.64 1.94
CA PHE A 489 12.16 -17.76 2.81
C PHE A 489 13.40 -17.17 2.14
N LYS A 490 14.04 -17.92 1.23
CA LYS A 490 15.22 -17.42 0.50
C LYS A 490 14.92 -16.22 -0.40
N HIS A 491 13.65 -15.93 -0.65
CA HIS A 491 13.21 -14.89 -1.59
C HIS A 491 12.44 -13.75 -0.90
N ILE A 492 12.27 -13.81 0.42
CA ILE A 492 11.67 -12.72 1.19
C ILE A 492 12.75 -11.65 1.40
N ASP A 493 12.47 -10.42 0.97
CA ASP A 493 13.30 -9.25 1.23
C ASP A 493 12.53 -8.35 2.21
N VAL A 494 13.11 -8.14 3.40
CA VAL A 494 12.46 -7.47 4.53
C VAL A 494 12.18 -5.99 4.23
N TRP A 495 12.96 -5.36 3.34
CA TRP A 495 12.70 -3.99 2.92
C TRP A 495 11.38 -3.82 2.15
N ASN A 496 10.83 -4.90 1.60
CA ASN A 496 9.50 -4.88 0.99
C ASN A 496 8.36 -5.02 2.00
N LEU A 497 8.68 -5.46 3.24
CA LEU A 497 7.71 -5.57 4.34
C LEU A 497 7.64 -4.28 5.18
N ILE A 498 8.62 -3.38 5.02
CA ILE A 498 8.76 -2.14 5.79
C ILE A 498 8.34 -0.96 4.91
N GLY A 499 7.22 -0.34 5.26
CA GLY A 499 6.78 0.91 4.64
C GLY A 499 7.42 2.13 5.31
N PHE A 500 7.23 3.29 4.70
CA PHE A 500 7.61 4.55 5.34
C PHE A 500 6.88 4.77 6.67
N SER A 501 5.59 4.42 6.76
CA SER A 501 4.81 4.53 8.00
C SER A 501 5.48 3.81 9.17
N ASP A 502 6.09 2.65 8.91
CA ASP A 502 6.79 1.86 9.91
C ASP A 502 8.06 2.59 10.42
N VAL A 503 8.84 3.18 9.52
CA VAL A 503 10.03 3.99 9.87
C VAL A 503 9.63 5.27 10.61
N ALA A 504 8.56 5.92 10.17
CA ALA A 504 8.01 7.09 10.85
C ALA A 504 7.57 6.75 12.27
N GLU A 505 6.87 5.63 12.49
CA GLU A 505 6.48 5.19 13.83
C GLU A 505 7.69 4.93 14.74
N ILE A 506 8.74 4.29 14.24
CA ILE A 506 9.99 4.09 15.00
C ILE A 506 10.60 5.45 15.37
N ALA A 507 10.71 6.36 14.42
CA ALA A 507 11.24 7.69 14.66
C ALA A 507 10.39 8.47 15.69
N LYS A 508 9.05 8.40 15.58
CA LYS A 508 8.11 9.00 16.55
C LYS A 508 8.32 8.42 17.96
N ALA A 509 8.49 7.11 18.08
CA ALA A 509 8.72 6.45 19.37
C ALA A 509 10.05 6.89 20.00
N GLU A 510 11.11 6.99 19.21
CA GLU A 510 12.43 7.42 19.71
C GLU A 510 12.45 8.92 20.08
N ILE A 511 11.78 9.78 19.29
CA ILE A 511 11.57 11.19 19.64
C ILE A 511 10.85 11.29 20.99
N LYS A 512 9.77 10.52 21.18
CA LYS A 512 9.06 10.46 22.48
C LYS A 512 10.01 10.02 23.59
N LYS A 513 10.74 8.93 23.41
CA LYS A 513 11.68 8.42 24.42
C LYS A 513 12.75 9.44 24.82
N LYS A 514 13.30 10.18 23.86
CA LYS A 514 14.38 11.16 24.09
C LYS A 514 13.88 12.49 24.64
N TYR A 515 12.65 12.89 24.30
CA TYR A 515 12.11 14.23 24.56
C TYR A 515 10.87 14.30 25.45
N SER A 516 10.48 13.18 26.08
CA SER A 516 9.39 13.15 27.06
C SER A 516 9.74 13.97 28.31
N THR A 517 8.75 14.70 28.82
CA THR A 517 8.89 15.43 30.08
C THR A 517 8.59 14.52 31.27
N PRO A 518 9.35 14.61 32.38
CA PRO A 518 9.19 13.70 33.52
C PRO A 518 7.88 13.86 34.31
N GLN A 519 7.00 14.78 33.91
CA GLN A 519 5.72 15.08 34.59
C GLN A 519 4.49 14.53 33.85
N SER A 520 4.61 14.12 32.58
CA SER A 520 3.58 13.35 31.89
C SER A 520 4.19 12.53 30.75
N ASP A 521 3.81 11.26 30.64
CA ASP A 521 4.29 10.33 29.61
C ASP A 521 3.85 10.73 28.18
N GLU A 522 2.99 11.75 28.03
CA GLU A 522 2.47 12.21 26.73
C GLU A 522 2.95 13.61 26.30
N SER A 523 3.51 14.43 27.21
CA SER A 523 3.97 15.78 26.86
C SER A 523 5.44 15.81 26.45
N LEU A 524 5.70 16.24 25.21
CA LEU A 524 7.04 16.46 24.66
C LEU A 524 7.58 17.84 25.07
N THR A 525 8.90 17.97 25.13
CA THR A 525 9.56 19.29 25.15
C THR A 525 9.30 20.06 23.84
N ASP A 526 9.42 21.39 23.85
CA ASP A 526 9.24 22.24 22.65
C ASP A 526 10.13 21.78 21.47
N ILE A 527 11.33 21.28 21.78
CA ILE A 527 12.26 20.70 20.80
C ILE A 527 11.70 19.39 20.21
N GLY A 528 11.21 18.50 21.07
CA GLY A 528 10.59 17.25 20.64
C GLY A 528 9.33 17.47 19.79
N GLN A 529 8.50 18.46 20.14
CA GLN A 529 7.31 18.81 19.36
C GLN A 529 7.70 19.34 17.97
N ALA A 530 8.69 20.24 17.89
CA ALA A 530 9.14 20.76 16.61
C ALA A 530 9.71 19.68 15.68
N ILE A 531 10.45 18.70 16.22
CA ILE A 531 10.98 17.56 15.44
C ILE A 531 9.82 16.64 14.99
N MET A 532 8.83 16.42 15.86
CA MET A 532 7.63 15.63 15.55
C MET A 532 6.79 16.25 14.41
N ASP A 533 6.63 17.57 14.45
CA ASP A 533 5.88 18.31 13.42
C ASP A 533 6.59 18.21 12.07
N ILE A 534 7.93 18.35 12.03
CA ILE A 534 8.73 18.18 10.79
C ILE A 534 8.59 16.75 10.23
N LEU A 535 8.66 15.72 11.08
CA LEU A 535 8.49 14.34 10.64
C LEU A 535 7.09 14.09 10.05
N THR A 536 6.06 14.69 10.65
CA THR A 536 4.67 14.58 10.17
C THR A 536 4.48 15.31 8.82
N GLU A 537 5.14 16.46 8.64
CA GLU A 537 5.16 17.18 7.36
C GLU A 537 5.79 16.33 6.24
N PHE A 538 6.92 15.66 6.53
CA PHE A 538 7.54 14.73 5.57
C PHE A 538 6.64 13.53 5.27
N GLU A 539 5.92 13.01 6.27
CA GLU A 539 4.96 11.92 6.08
C GLU A 539 3.86 12.29 5.10
N ILE A 540 3.16 13.39 5.34
CA ILE A 540 2.11 13.91 4.46
C ILE A 540 2.66 14.18 3.05
N THR A 541 3.88 14.71 2.96
CA THR A 541 4.51 14.98 1.66
C THR A 541 4.65 13.72 0.83
N VAL A 542 5.04 12.59 1.43
CA VAL A 542 5.28 11.34 0.69
C VAL A 542 4.00 10.55 0.45
N THR A 543 3.10 10.48 1.41
CA THR A 543 1.89 9.65 1.30
C THR A 543 0.78 10.32 0.49
N GLU A 544 0.72 11.66 0.49
CA GLU A 544 -0.39 12.41 -0.13
C GLU A 544 0.09 13.34 -1.25
N ILE A 545 1.07 14.22 -0.97
CA ILE A 545 1.43 15.31 -1.89
C ILE A 545 2.12 14.78 -3.15
N ILE A 546 3.16 13.95 -3.00
CA ILE A 546 3.95 13.42 -4.12
C ILE A 546 3.09 12.61 -5.11
N PRO A 547 2.23 11.66 -4.66
CA PRO A 547 1.29 10.99 -5.56
C PRO A 547 0.35 11.96 -6.27
N ASP A 548 -0.20 12.97 -5.57
CA ASP A 548 -1.10 13.97 -6.16
C ASP A 548 -0.39 14.86 -7.21
N VAL A 549 0.87 15.23 -6.98
CA VAL A 549 1.71 15.93 -7.97
C VAL A 549 1.88 15.06 -9.23
N ALA A 550 2.24 13.79 -9.06
CA ALA A 550 2.47 12.87 -10.16
C ALA A 550 1.21 12.63 -11.01
N ASP A 551 0.08 12.37 -10.35
CA ASP A 551 -1.22 12.20 -11.01
C ASP A 551 -1.67 13.49 -11.70
N THR A 552 -1.45 14.66 -11.09
CA THR A 552 -1.81 15.95 -11.70
C THR A 552 -1.00 16.23 -12.97
N ILE A 553 0.33 16.05 -12.91
CA ILE A 553 1.23 16.29 -14.05
C ILE A 553 0.87 15.40 -15.24
N LEU A 554 0.59 14.12 -14.99
CA LEU A 554 0.26 13.15 -16.02
C LEU A 554 -1.24 13.06 -16.34
N SER A 555 -2.06 13.90 -15.71
CA SER A 555 -3.51 13.90 -15.94
C SER A 555 -3.84 14.28 -17.39
N LYS A 556 -4.86 13.64 -17.96
CA LYS A 556 -5.30 13.95 -19.33
C LYS A 556 -5.64 15.43 -19.56
N PRO A 557 -6.32 16.15 -18.64
CA PRO A 557 -6.60 17.57 -18.82
C PRO A 557 -5.31 18.40 -18.98
N LEU A 558 -4.29 18.13 -18.17
CA LEU A 558 -3.03 18.86 -18.21
C LEU A 558 -2.22 18.50 -19.45
N ILE A 559 -2.08 17.21 -19.78
CA ILE A 559 -1.39 16.76 -21.00
C ILE A 559 -2.05 17.35 -22.26
N ARG A 560 -3.38 17.41 -22.33
CA ARG A 560 -4.10 18.06 -23.44
C ARG A 560 -3.74 19.53 -23.56
N LYS A 561 -3.79 20.27 -22.44
CA LYS A 561 -3.41 21.68 -22.39
C LYS A 561 -1.97 21.90 -22.82
N MET A 562 -1.04 21.07 -22.34
CA MET A 562 0.37 21.14 -22.71
C MET A 562 0.58 20.91 -24.20
N VAL A 563 0.02 19.85 -24.77
CA VAL A 563 0.16 19.57 -26.20
C VAL A 563 -0.49 20.66 -27.07
N ASP A 564 -1.65 21.17 -26.68
CA ASP A 564 -2.31 22.27 -27.39
C ASP A 564 -1.44 23.55 -27.41
N GLN A 565 -0.83 23.89 -26.27
CA GLN A 565 0.06 25.05 -26.13
C GLN A 565 1.38 24.89 -26.89
N MET A 566 2.00 23.71 -26.84
CA MET A 566 3.20 23.41 -27.63
C MET A 566 2.96 23.67 -29.12
N LYS A 567 1.78 23.28 -29.62
CA LYS A 567 1.40 23.45 -31.02
C LYS A 567 1.02 24.88 -31.39
N SER A 568 0.32 25.61 -30.52
CA SER A 568 -0.10 26.98 -30.82
C SER A 568 1.05 27.97 -30.71
N ASP A 569 1.91 27.79 -29.71
CA ASP A 569 2.87 28.81 -29.28
C ASP A 569 4.31 28.46 -29.67
N GLY A 570 4.57 27.21 -30.13
CA GLY A 570 5.91 26.72 -30.49
C GLY A 570 6.89 26.69 -29.31
N SER A 571 6.37 26.66 -28.08
CA SER A 571 7.15 26.69 -26.84
C SER A 571 7.68 25.30 -26.48
N SER A 572 8.81 25.25 -25.77
CA SER A 572 9.40 23.98 -25.33
C SER A 572 8.52 23.28 -24.28
N LEU A 573 8.56 21.94 -24.23
CA LEU A 573 7.79 21.15 -23.28
C LEU A 573 8.04 21.59 -21.81
N SER A 574 9.28 21.91 -21.47
CA SER A 574 9.64 22.35 -20.11
C SER A 574 9.00 23.68 -19.73
N ASP A 575 8.94 24.64 -20.65
CA ASP A 575 8.34 25.96 -20.38
C ASP A 575 6.82 25.85 -20.28
N VAL A 576 6.22 25.03 -21.13
CA VAL A 576 4.79 24.73 -21.10
C VAL A 576 4.40 23.99 -19.82
N LEU A 577 5.22 23.03 -19.37
CA LEU A 577 5.02 22.32 -18.11
C LEU A 577 5.06 23.27 -16.90
N SER A 578 6.05 24.18 -16.84
CA SER A 578 6.14 25.18 -15.76
C SER A 578 4.87 26.03 -15.68
N ASN A 579 4.43 26.57 -16.81
CA ASN A 579 3.20 27.37 -16.89
C ASN A 579 1.95 26.55 -16.55
N ALA A 580 1.92 25.26 -16.93
CA ALA A 580 0.81 24.37 -16.66
C ALA A 580 0.67 24.10 -15.16
N VAL A 581 1.78 23.79 -14.47
CA VAL A 581 1.83 23.58 -13.02
C VAL A 581 1.44 24.83 -12.23
N GLU A 582 1.98 26.00 -12.59
CA GLU A 582 1.64 27.27 -11.94
C GLU A 582 0.17 27.68 -12.12
N SER A 583 -0.49 27.15 -13.17
CA SER A 583 -1.89 27.43 -13.48
C SER A 583 -2.89 26.44 -12.87
N VAL A 584 -2.39 25.39 -12.19
CA VAL A 584 -3.24 24.53 -11.35
C VAL A 584 -3.79 25.42 -10.22
N GLY A 585 -5.07 25.25 -9.85
CA GLY A 585 -5.77 26.14 -8.91
C GLY A 585 -5.17 26.20 -7.51
N GLU A 586 -5.95 26.58 -6.50
CA GLU A 586 -5.45 26.66 -5.11
C GLU A 586 -4.98 25.26 -4.60
N LYS A 587 -3.66 25.07 -4.56
CA LYS A 587 -2.95 23.94 -3.97
C LYS A 587 -2.10 24.41 -2.79
N SER A 588 -1.69 23.50 -1.90
CA SER A 588 -0.85 23.85 -0.75
C SER A 588 0.53 24.37 -1.20
N ASN A 589 1.21 25.09 -0.31
CA ASN A 589 2.55 25.63 -0.62
C ASN A 589 3.57 24.50 -0.82
N GLU A 590 3.42 23.42 -0.06
CA GLU A 590 4.25 22.22 -0.10
C GLU A 590 4.07 21.50 -1.45
N TRP A 591 2.83 21.42 -1.94
CA TRP A 591 2.53 20.88 -3.27
C TRP A 591 3.18 21.71 -4.38
N ASN A 592 3.03 23.04 -4.34
CA ASN A 592 3.62 23.93 -5.35
C ASN A 592 5.15 23.82 -5.36
N LYS A 593 5.77 23.75 -4.19
CA LYS A 593 7.22 23.59 -4.05
C LYS A 593 7.70 22.26 -4.65
N GLU A 594 7.00 21.16 -4.36
CA GLU A 594 7.34 19.83 -4.88
C GLU A 594 7.14 19.77 -6.40
N ALA A 595 6.02 20.29 -6.91
CA ALA A 595 5.74 20.32 -8.34
C ALA A 595 6.79 21.13 -9.12
N LEU A 596 7.18 22.31 -8.62
CA LEU A 596 8.24 23.12 -9.24
C LEU A 596 9.60 22.42 -9.23
N SER A 597 9.95 21.74 -8.13
CA SER A 597 11.17 20.92 -8.03
C SER A 597 11.21 19.84 -9.13
N TRP A 598 10.07 19.22 -9.43
CA TRP A 598 9.98 18.21 -10.49
C TRP A 598 10.11 18.83 -11.88
N VAL A 599 9.54 20.01 -12.11
CA VAL A 599 9.71 20.77 -13.35
C VAL A 599 11.18 21.11 -13.58
N GLU A 600 11.88 21.58 -12.54
CA GLU A 600 13.32 21.90 -12.61
C GLU A 600 14.16 20.64 -12.86
N GLY A 601 13.94 19.56 -12.10
CA GLY A 601 14.64 18.29 -12.29
C GLY A 601 14.40 17.67 -13.67
N PHE A 602 13.20 17.82 -14.22
CA PHE A 602 12.92 17.41 -15.60
C PHE A 602 13.68 18.29 -16.60
N LYS A 603 13.68 19.61 -16.41
CA LYS A 603 14.41 20.54 -17.28
C LYS A 603 15.91 20.27 -17.32
N GLU A 604 16.50 19.85 -16.19
CA GLU A 604 17.92 19.47 -16.11
C GLU A 604 18.25 18.13 -16.76
N SER A 605 17.29 17.18 -16.76
CA SER A 605 17.49 15.83 -17.28
C SER A 605 17.17 15.67 -18.79
N VAL A 606 16.44 16.62 -19.39
CA VAL A 606 16.02 16.55 -20.79
C VAL A 606 17.13 16.96 -21.76
N ASP A 607 17.43 16.06 -22.68
CA ASP A 607 18.25 16.35 -23.85
C ASP A 607 17.43 17.15 -24.88
N GLY A 608 17.86 18.39 -25.15
CA GLY A 608 17.23 19.29 -26.13
C GLY A 608 17.32 18.82 -27.59
N THR A 609 17.99 17.71 -27.88
CA THR A 609 18.04 17.10 -29.22
C THR A 609 16.89 16.11 -29.49
N LYS A 610 16.12 15.73 -28.46
CA LYS A 610 14.96 14.83 -28.59
C LYS A 610 13.79 15.51 -29.31
N SER A 611 13.02 14.72 -30.05
CA SER A 611 11.76 15.17 -30.64
C SER A 611 10.69 15.41 -29.56
N GLU A 612 9.66 16.22 -29.85
CA GLU A 612 8.58 16.53 -28.89
C GLU A 612 7.91 15.27 -28.31
N ALA A 613 7.71 14.25 -29.14
CA ALA A 613 7.15 12.96 -28.72
C ALA A 613 8.08 12.19 -27.77
N GLU A 614 9.39 12.22 -28.03
CA GLU A 614 10.40 11.60 -27.14
C GLU A 614 10.56 12.38 -25.84
N SER A 615 10.42 13.71 -25.86
CA SER A 615 10.43 14.55 -24.66
C SER A 615 9.20 14.29 -23.78
N LEU A 616 8.01 14.13 -24.38
CA LEU A 616 6.79 13.75 -23.62
C LEU A 616 6.92 12.35 -23.01
N LEU A 617 7.50 11.39 -23.74
CA LEU A 617 7.79 10.06 -23.21
C LEU A 617 8.80 10.13 -22.05
N ALA A 618 9.82 10.99 -22.17
CA ALA A 618 10.82 11.19 -21.12
C ALA A 618 10.20 11.83 -19.86
N LEU A 619 9.30 12.81 -20.00
CA LEU A 619 8.57 13.40 -18.87
C LEU A 619 7.81 12.33 -18.11
N LEU A 620 7.13 11.47 -18.85
CA LEU A 620 6.36 10.40 -18.29
C LEU A 620 7.24 9.38 -17.56
N GLN A 621 8.33 8.93 -18.18
CA GLN A 621 9.30 8.03 -17.53
C GLN A 621 9.85 8.66 -16.25
N PHE A 622 10.23 9.93 -16.33
CA PHE A 622 10.75 10.69 -15.20
C PHE A 622 9.78 10.75 -14.01
N VAL A 623 8.50 11.05 -14.26
CA VAL A 623 7.48 11.13 -13.20
C VAL A 623 7.25 9.76 -12.53
N HIS A 624 7.16 8.68 -13.32
CA HIS A 624 6.97 7.34 -12.76
C HIS A 624 8.21 6.84 -12.00
N GLU A 625 9.41 7.16 -12.48
CA GLU A 625 10.67 6.84 -11.80
C GLU A 625 10.81 7.60 -10.48
N LEU A 626 10.52 8.91 -10.48
CA LEU A 626 10.54 9.73 -9.26
C LEU A 626 9.55 9.22 -8.22
N LEU A 627 8.32 8.90 -8.61
CA LEU A 627 7.32 8.36 -7.69
C LEU A 627 7.77 7.03 -7.08
N GLY A 628 8.30 6.13 -7.93
CA GLY A 628 8.81 4.84 -7.49
C GLY A 628 9.97 4.97 -6.50
N GLN A 629 10.82 5.98 -6.66
CA GLN A 629 11.89 6.28 -5.70
C GLN A 629 11.36 6.92 -4.42
N ALA A 630 10.45 7.89 -4.54
CA ALA A 630 10.01 8.77 -3.46
C ALA A 630 9.14 8.12 -2.38
N ILE A 631 8.52 6.96 -2.65
CA ILE A 631 7.65 6.25 -1.68
C ILE A 631 8.44 5.19 -0.87
N THR A 632 9.74 5.04 -1.13
CA THR A 632 10.58 4.07 -0.40
C THR A 632 11.02 4.58 0.98
N ALA A 633 11.21 3.67 1.94
CA ALA A 633 11.74 3.97 3.26
C ALA A 633 13.07 4.75 3.23
N SER A 634 13.94 4.48 2.25
CA SER A 634 15.23 5.16 2.07
C SER A 634 15.12 6.59 1.56
N SER A 635 14.12 6.90 0.73
CA SER A 635 14.03 8.20 0.05
C SER A 635 13.77 9.38 0.99
N ILE A 636 13.13 9.15 2.12
CA ILE A 636 12.87 10.19 3.11
C ILE A 636 14.09 10.48 3.95
N ALA A 637 14.91 9.47 4.27
CA ALA A 637 16.21 9.72 4.86
C ALA A 637 17.00 10.67 3.95
N ASP A 638 17.03 10.37 2.64
CA ASP A 638 17.70 11.21 1.67
C ASP A 638 17.09 12.63 1.60
N ARG A 639 15.76 12.77 1.64
CA ARG A 639 15.09 14.10 1.66
C ARG A 639 15.37 14.89 2.94
N VAL A 640 15.25 14.26 4.10
CA VAL A 640 15.55 14.88 5.40
C VAL A 640 17.02 15.31 5.43
N LYS A 641 17.92 14.48 4.90
CA LYS A 641 19.33 14.84 4.74
C LYS A 641 19.54 15.99 3.79
N ILE A 642 18.95 15.97 2.60
CA ILE A 642 19.09 17.07 1.63
C ILE A 642 18.62 18.39 2.26
N GLU A 643 17.50 18.39 2.99
CA GLU A 643 17.00 19.59 3.64
C GLU A 643 17.90 20.04 4.82
N ALA A 644 18.42 19.10 5.62
CA ALA A 644 19.38 19.39 6.68
C ALA A 644 20.69 19.96 6.12
N ASP A 645 21.27 19.29 5.12
CA ASP A 645 22.52 19.67 4.46
C ASP A 645 22.36 21.04 3.77
N ARG A 646 21.21 21.29 3.12
CA ARG A 646 20.89 22.60 2.49
C ARG A 646 20.93 23.73 3.51
N ARG A 647 20.27 23.55 4.66
CA ARG A 647 20.27 24.55 5.74
C ARG A 647 21.65 24.71 6.37
N GLU A 648 22.41 23.64 6.48
CA GLU A 648 23.79 23.68 6.98
C GLU A 648 24.71 24.47 6.03
N VAL A 649 24.59 24.28 4.72
CA VAL A 649 25.35 25.03 3.70
C VAL A 649 25.02 26.52 3.76
N ILE A 650 23.75 26.91 3.95
CA ILE A 650 23.35 28.31 4.12
C ILE A 650 24.07 28.93 5.33
N PHE A 651 24.07 28.23 6.47
CA PHE A 651 24.76 28.69 7.67
C PHE A 651 26.28 28.76 7.47
N GLN A 652 26.91 27.74 6.88
CA GLN A 652 28.35 27.75 6.60
C GLN A 652 28.74 28.89 5.66
N THR A 653 27.91 29.25 4.69
CA THR A 653 28.16 30.37 3.78
C THR A 653 28.11 31.70 4.52
N GLN A 654 27.12 31.90 5.40
CA GLN A 654 27.04 33.08 6.27
C GLN A 654 28.23 33.18 7.22
N PHE A 655 28.64 32.06 7.80
CA PHE A 655 29.79 31.99 8.71
C PHE A 655 31.11 32.31 7.99
N ARG A 656 31.33 31.78 6.78
CA ARG A 656 32.52 32.11 5.97
C ARG A 656 32.58 33.59 5.61
N ALA A 657 31.46 34.18 5.21
CA ALA A 657 31.40 35.61 4.92
C ALA A 657 31.74 36.46 6.14
N TRP A 658 31.24 36.06 7.32
CA TRP A 658 31.60 36.70 8.59
C TRP A 658 33.08 36.53 8.96
N GLU A 659 33.66 35.36 8.72
CA GLU A 659 35.09 35.09 8.99
C GLU A 659 35.99 35.93 8.07
N GLU A 660 35.62 36.07 6.79
CA GLU A 660 36.31 36.93 5.84
C GLU A 660 36.25 38.41 6.26
N GLU A 661 35.07 38.90 6.64
CA GLU A 661 34.89 40.27 7.14
C GLU A 661 35.70 40.51 8.43
N CYS A 662 35.71 39.55 9.36
CA CYS A 662 36.53 39.63 10.55
C CYS A 662 38.03 39.64 10.23
N ARG A 663 38.47 38.85 9.23
CA ARG A 663 39.87 38.80 8.82
C ARG A 663 40.30 40.12 8.18
N GLU A 664 39.44 40.72 7.35
CA GLU A 664 39.68 42.06 6.79
C GLU A 664 39.82 43.11 7.91
N ILE A 665 38.90 43.12 8.87
CA ILE A 665 38.96 44.02 10.04
C ILE A 665 40.24 43.78 10.87
N ASP A 666 40.67 42.53 11.08
CA ASP A 666 41.91 42.26 11.81
C ASP A 666 43.15 42.76 11.06
N THR A 667 43.20 42.64 9.73
CA THR A 667 44.32 43.18 8.93
C THR A 667 44.39 44.72 8.97
N GLU A 668 43.23 45.38 8.94
CA GLU A 668 43.16 46.83 9.13
C GLU A 668 43.58 47.22 10.55
N ASN A 669 43.12 46.49 11.57
CA ASN A 669 43.49 46.70 12.96
C ASN A 669 44.98 46.41 13.22
N GLN A 670 45.62 45.50 12.49
CA GLN A 670 47.08 45.31 12.56
C GLN A 670 47.83 46.55 12.07
N SER A 671 47.35 47.20 11.01
CA SER A 671 47.94 48.44 10.50
C SER A 671 47.78 49.59 11.50
N ILE A 672 46.59 49.70 12.12
CA ILE A 672 46.31 50.66 13.21
C ILE A 672 47.22 50.42 14.41
N ARG A 673 47.40 49.15 14.82
CA ARG A 673 48.31 48.75 15.90
C ARG A 673 49.75 49.15 15.61
N GLN A 674 50.24 48.90 14.39
CA GLN A 674 51.59 49.30 13.97
C GLN A 674 51.77 50.82 13.92
N HIS A 675 50.78 51.57 13.44
CA HIS A 675 50.82 53.03 13.41
C HIS A 675 50.87 53.63 14.82
N ASN A 676 50.02 53.14 15.74
CA ASN A 676 50.02 53.56 17.13
C ASN A 676 51.34 53.17 17.83
N GLN A 677 51.91 52.00 17.53
CA GLN A 677 53.20 51.57 18.08
C GLN A 677 54.36 52.44 17.57
N ASN A 678 54.39 52.77 16.27
CA ASN A 678 55.39 53.69 15.70
C ASN A 678 55.31 55.08 16.33
N ARG A 679 54.09 55.57 16.60
CA ARG A 679 53.89 56.84 17.31
C ARG A 679 54.48 56.80 18.72
N ASP A 680 54.24 55.72 19.45
CA ASP A 680 54.77 55.57 20.82
C ASP A 680 56.31 55.43 20.80
N ASP A 681 56.88 54.70 19.84
CA ASP A 681 58.33 54.60 19.63
C ASP A 681 58.97 55.97 19.32
N LEU A 682 58.31 56.80 18.50
CA LEU A 682 58.77 58.16 18.18
C LEU A 682 58.73 59.08 19.41
N LEU A 683 57.69 58.95 20.25
CA LEU A 683 57.60 59.69 21.51
C LEU A 683 58.71 59.27 22.48
N ASP A 684 58.98 57.97 22.60
CA ASP A 684 60.06 57.43 23.43
C ASP A 684 61.44 57.86 22.92
N GLN A 685 61.65 57.86 21.60
CA GLN A 685 62.91 58.28 20.99
C GLN A 685 63.14 59.78 21.18
N ALA A 686 62.12 60.62 21.03
CA ALA A 686 62.22 62.06 21.30
C ALA A 686 62.57 62.35 22.77
N THR A 687 62.00 61.58 23.69
CA THR A 687 62.28 61.67 25.13
C THR A 687 63.73 61.28 25.45
N LYS A 688 64.20 60.13 24.95
CA LYS A 688 65.60 59.68 25.12
C LYS A 688 66.62 60.65 24.52
N THR A 689 66.30 61.24 23.36
CA THR A 689 67.19 62.19 22.70
C THR A 689 67.33 63.47 23.53
N PHE A 690 66.22 63.97 24.10
CA PHE A 690 66.23 65.12 25.01
C PHE A 690 66.97 64.83 26.32
N GLU A 691 66.79 63.64 26.92
CA GLU A 691 67.53 63.23 28.12
C GLU A 691 69.04 63.21 27.86
N ASN A 692 69.47 62.65 26.73
CA ASN A 692 70.89 62.62 26.36
C ASN A 692 71.44 64.04 26.09
N GLU A 693 70.66 64.90 25.43
CA GLU A 693 71.01 66.32 25.20
C GLU A 693 71.13 67.08 26.53
N MET A 694 70.25 66.82 27.50
CA MET A 694 70.30 67.40 28.84
C MET A 694 71.50 66.92 29.66
N ILE A 695 71.84 65.64 29.61
CA ILE A 695 73.03 65.09 30.27
C ILE A 695 74.31 65.71 29.69
N ALA A 696 74.38 65.83 28.36
CA ALA A 696 75.52 66.48 27.69
C ALA A 696 75.63 67.98 28.06
N TYR A 697 74.50 68.67 28.17
CA TYR A 697 74.45 70.06 28.64
C TYR A 697 74.92 70.18 30.10
N GLU A 698 74.47 69.31 31.00
CA GLU A 698 74.88 69.32 32.42
C GLU A 698 76.38 69.07 32.58
N GLN A 699 76.95 68.14 31.80
CA GLN A 699 78.40 67.91 31.77
C GLN A 699 79.17 69.13 31.24
N ALA A 700 78.73 69.71 30.12
CA ALA A 700 79.35 70.89 29.55
C ALA A 700 79.24 72.12 30.49
N ASN A 701 78.14 72.25 31.22
CA ASN A 701 77.92 73.33 32.19
C ASN A 701 78.82 73.17 33.42
N LYS A 702 79.05 71.93 33.86
CA LYS A 702 80.00 71.64 34.94
C LYS A 702 81.44 71.95 34.53
N GLU A 703 81.85 71.54 33.33
CA GLU A 703 83.17 71.91 32.78
C GLU A 703 83.32 73.42 32.58
N TYR A 704 82.24 74.12 32.21
CA TYR A 704 82.21 75.57 32.11
C TYR A 704 82.40 76.24 33.47
N GLN A 705 81.71 75.77 34.51
CA GLN A 705 81.87 76.25 35.88
C GLN A 705 83.31 76.05 36.40
N GLU A 706 83.89 74.86 36.20
CA GLU A 706 85.28 74.57 36.57
C GLU A 706 86.29 75.46 35.81
N LYS A 707 86.05 75.71 34.50
CA LYS A 707 86.89 76.63 33.70
C LYS A 707 86.74 78.09 34.13
N ILE A 708 85.56 78.51 34.60
CA ILE A 708 85.36 79.85 35.17
C ILE A 708 86.09 79.99 36.50
N GLU A 709 86.04 78.98 37.38
CA GLU A 709 86.76 79.00 38.66
C GLU A 709 88.27 79.07 38.43
N GLN A 710 88.83 78.26 37.51
CA GLN A 710 90.24 78.33 37.13
C GLN A 710 90.62 79.68 36.48
N TYR A 711 89.71 80.28 35.73
CA TYR A 711 89.91 81.61 35.15
C TYR A 711 89.91 82.71 36.23
N GLN A 712 89.07 82.58 37.27
CA GLN A 712 89.04 83.47 38.42
C GLN A 712 90.30 83.33 39.31
N GLU A 713 90.79 82.11 39.56
CA GLU A 713 92.05 81.87 40.29
C GLU A 713 93.26 82.49 39.58
N ARG A 714 93.33 82.41 38.25
CA ARG A 714 94.39 83.08 37.46
C ARG A 714 94.32 84.62 37.50
N ILE A 715 93.13 85.19 37.68
CA ILE A 715 92.94 86.63 37.88
C ILE A 715 93.42 87.06 39.27
N GLU A 716 93.26 86.20 40.30
CA GLU A 716 93.74 86.46 41.66
C GLU A 716 95.27 86.28 41.80
N GLU A 717 95.87 85.28 41.15
CA GLU A 717 97.34 85.11 41.09
C GLU A 717 98.05 86.26 40.35
N ALA A 718 97.40 86.84 39.32
CA ALA A 718 97.90 88.03 38.62
C ALA A 718 97.81 89.32 39.45
N ARG A 719 97.01 89.37 40.53
CA ARG A 719 96.91 90.53 41.44
C ARG A 719 97.91 90.52 42.60
N ALA A 720 98.63 89.41 42.84
CA ALA A 720 99.53 89.26 44.00
C ALA A 720 101.04 89.42 43.69
N SER A 721 101.43 89.79 42.46
CA SER A 721 102.84 90.00 42.07
C SER A 721 103.19 91.48 41.92
N GLU A 722 104.04 92.02 42.81
CA GLU A 722 104.57 93.41 42.80
C GLU A 722 105.65 93.67 41.72
N THR A 723 105.57 93.02 40.56
CA THR A 723 106.39 93.37 39.40
C THR A 723 105.46 93.74 38.25
N GLY A 724 105.41 95.03 37.90
CA GLY A 724 104.54 95.61 36.87
C GLY A 724 104.78 95.07 35.45
N TYR A 725 104.36 93.84 35.21
CA TYR A 725 104.29 93.19 33.91
C TYR A 725 102.92 92.51 33.76
N THR A 726 102.04 93.09 32.95
CA THR A 726 100.73 92.52 32.59
C THR A 726 100.88 91.80 31.24
N GLY A 727 101.04 90.47 31.30
CA GLY A 727 100.85 89.60 30.13
C GLY A 727 99.36 89.29 29.93
N ASP A 728 98.92 89.24 28.67
CA ASP A 728 97.53 89.08 28.23
C ASP A 728 96.77 87.96 28.96
N LEU A 729 95.61 88.32 29.53
CA LEU A 729 94.61 87.36 30.02
C LEU A 729 93.88 86.73 28.80
N PRO A 730 93.72 85.39 28.73
CA PRO A 730 92.89 84.75 27.71
C PRO A 730 91.41 85.15 27.88
N PRO A 731 90.54 85.05 26.84
CA PRO A 731 89.12 85.39 26.95
C PRO A 731 88.37 84.42 27.89
N PRO A 732 87.24 84.86 28.50
CA PRO A 732 86.45 84.01 29.39
C PRO A 732 85.85 82.81 28.64
N PRO A 733 85.63 81.67 29.32
CA PRO A 733 84.94 80.51 28.75
C PRO A 733 83.55 80.89 28.20
N LEU A 734 83.10 80.21 27.14
CA LEU A 734 81.76 80.38 26.56
C LEU A 734 80.74 79.50 27.30
N GLU A 735 79.59 80.07 27.66
CA GLU A 735 78.50 79.35 28.32
C GLU A 735 77.84 78.36 27.34
N PRO A 736 77.62 77.10 27.74
CA PRO A 736 76.96 76.13 26.87
C PRO A 736 75.49 76.48 26.61
N GLU A 737 75.01 76.26 25.38
CA GLU A 737 73.61 76.48 25.01
C GLU A 737 72.70 75.39 25.56
N ARG A 738 71.56 75.79 26.13
CA ARG A 738 70.57 74.87 26.71
C ARG A 738 69.77 74.15 25.61
N PRO A 739 69.49 72.84 25.74
CA PRO A 739 68.64 72.12 24.80
C PRO A 739 67.23 72.72 24.70
N SER A 740 66.62 72.59 23.52
CA SER A 740 65.23 73.01 23.29
C SER A 740 64.24 72.17 24.13
N PRO A 741 63.14 72.75 24.65
CA PRO A 741 62.18 72.03 25.49
C PRO A 741 61.57 70.79 24.81
N LEU A 742 61.22 69.78 25.60
CA LEU A 742 60.65 68.51 25.12
C LEU A 742 59.17 68.64 24.69
N GLU A 743 58.36 69.44 25.40
CA GLU A 743 56.92 69.62 25.10
C GLU A 743 56.61 69.95 23.63
N PRO A 744 57.25 70.93 22.97
CA PRO A 744 56.99 71.25 21.57
C PRO A 744 57.28 70.08 20.61
N ARG A 745 58.28 69.25 20.93
CA ARG A 745 58.63 68.06 20.13
C ARG A 745 57.56 66.97 20.26
N ILE A 746 57.08 66.75 21.48
CA ILE A 746 55.97 65.81 21.76
C ILE A 746 54.68 66.27 21.09
N GLU A 747 54.36 67.58 21.14
CA GLU A 747 53.17 68.13 20.51
C GLU A 747 53.22 68.03 18.98
N SER A 748 54.39 68.21 18.36
CA SER A 748 54.57 67.98 16.91
C SER A 748 54.29 66.53 16.54
N ILE A 749 54.88 65.57 17.27
CA ILE A 749 54.70 64.13 17.02
C ILE A 749 53.23 63.73 17.21
N LYS A 750 52.56 64.21 18.25
CA LYS A 750 51.13 63.93 18.48
C LYS A 750 50.21 64.53 17.41
N ARG A 751 50.63 65.61 16.75
CA ARG A 751 49.87 66.28 15.69
C ARG A 751 50.10 65.62 14.32
N GLU A 752 51.32 65.18 14.07
CA GLU A 752 51.71 64.48 12.83
C GLU A 752 51.28 63.01 12.83
N HIS A 753 51.21 62.38 14.01
CA HIS A 753 50.76 61.00 14.22
C HIS A 753 49.61 60.95 15.26
N PRO A 754 48.34 61.16 14.84
CA PRO A 754 47.18 61.02 15.71
C PRO A 754 46.91 59.54 16.06
N VAL A 755 46.24 59.29 17.20
CA VAL A 755 45.84 57.95 17.62
C VAL A 755 44.69 57.45 16.75
N GLU A 756 44.85 56.26 16.19
CA GLU A 756 43.79 55.57 15.45
C GLU A 756 43.10 54.54 16.36
N GLN A 757 41.77 54.42 16.25
CA GLN A 757 40.98 53.46 17.03
C GLN A 757 40.71 52.19 16.22
N GLU A 758 40.89 51.03 16.84
CA GLU A 758 40.57 49.73 16.23
C GLU A 758 39.07 49.63 15.91
N LYS A 759 38.76 49.05 14.75
CA LYS A 759 37.39 48.75 14.32
C LYS A 759 36.87 47.52 15.07
N SER A 760 35.58 47.55 15.44
CA SER A 760 34.91 46.44 16.14
C SER A 760 34.50 45.32 15.19
N PHE A 761 34.65 44.06 15.62
CA PHE A 761 34.18 42.90 14.85
C PHE A 761 32.64 42.82 14.80
N PRO A 762 32.05 42.40 13.67
CA PRO A 762 30.62 42.13 13.56
C PRO A 762 30.21 40.94 14.46
N PRO A 763 28.95 40.89 14.94
CA PRO A 763 28.46 39.80 15.80
C PRO A 763 28.44 38.46 15.03
N GLU A 764 28.86 37.39 15.70
CA GLU A 764 28.90 36.04 15.14
C GLU A 764 27.49 35.56 14.73
N PRO A 765 27.30 35.05 13.49
CA PRO A 765 26.01 34.55 13.03
C PRO A 765 25.61 33.32 13.85
N LYS A 766 24.36 33.28 14.33
CA LYS A 766 23.81 32.14 15.05
C LYS A 766 23.00 31.25 14.10
N PRO A 767 23.10 29.91 14.20
CA PRO A 767 22.28 29.02 13.39
C PRO A 767 20.80 29.21 13.73
N GLU A 768 19.95 29.16 12.72
CA GLU A 768 18.50 29.16 12.93
C GLU A 768 18.10 27.97 13.83
N PRO A 769 17.17 28.15 14.78
CA PRO A 769 16.72 27.07 15.66
C PRO A 769 16.27 25.82 14.89
N SER A 770 15.63 26.02 13.73
CA SER A 770 15.16 24.94 12.86
C SER A 770 16.28 24.06 12.31
N LEU A 771 17.49 24.59 12.04
CA LEU A 771 18.60 23.79 11.55
C LEU A 771 18.92 22.63 12.51
N ARG A 772 18.86 22.89 13.81
CA ARG A 772 19.12 21.86 14.83
C ARG A 772 18.08 20.74 14.78
N TYR A 773 16.82 21.07 14.55
CA TYR A 773 15.74 20.08 14.47
C TYR A 773 15.87 19.18 13.23
N TYR A 774 16.21 19.75 12.07
CA TYR A 774 16.41 18.97 10.83
C TYR A 774 17.64 18.07 10.90
N VAL A 775 18.77 18.55 11.43
CA VAL A 775 19.99 17.75 11.61
C VAL A 775 19.73 16.60 12.58
N GLU A 776 19.03 16.88 13.68
CA GLU A 776 18.71 15.85 14.65
C GLU A 776 17.75 14.79 14.09
N LEU A 777 16.74 15.20 13.32
CA LEU A 777 15.84 14.25 12.65
C LEU A 777 16.58 13.40 11.62
N ARG A 778 17.51 14.00 10.85
CA ARG A 778 18.36 13.29 9.89
C ARG A 778 19.14 12.20 10.60
N ASP A 779 19.91 12.57 11.61
CA ASP A 779 20.80 11.64 12.30
C ASP A 779 19.99 10.50 12.95
N LEU A 780 18.83 10.84 13.55
CA LEU A 780 17.91 9.85 14.09
C LEU A 780 17.45 8.83 13.04
N ILE A 781 16.99 9.28 11.87
CA ILE A 781 16.46 8.40 10.82
C ILE A 781 17.58 7.55 10.20
N TYR A 782 18.75 8.12 9.91
CA TYR A 782 19.87 7.37 9.32
C TYR A 782 20.45 6.34 10.27
N ASP A 783 20.63 6.69 11.55
CA ASP A 783 21.12 5.75 12.55
C ASP A 783 20.15 4.57 12.66
N LYS A 784 18.83 4.83 12.64
CA LYS A 784 17.82 3.78 12.71
C LYS A 784 17.75 2.92 11.46
N LEU A 785 17.80 3.49 10.27
CA LEU A 785 17.84 2.69 9.03
C LEU A 785 19.09 1.80 8.96
N THR A 786 20.23 2.29 9.46
CA THR A 786 21.48 1.51 9.49
C THR A 786 21.37 0.38 10.52
N GLU A 787 20.88 0.68 11.72
CA GLU A 787 20.62 -0.31 12.76
C GLU A 787 19.63 -1.39 12.29
N MET A 788 18.56 -1.01 11.58
CA MET A 788 17.59 -1.95 11.01
C MET A 788 18.25 -2.92 10.01
N LYS A 789 19.13 -2.44 9.11
CA LYS A 789 19.85 -3.30 8.15
C LYS A 789 20.77 -4.32 8.84
N GLU A 790 21.49 -3.89 9.86
CA GLU A 790 22.41 -4.78 10.59
C GLU A 790 21.63 -5.85 11.36
N ARG A 791 20.52 -5.46 11.98
CA ARG A 791 19.69 -6.37 12.78
C ARG A 791 18.85 -7.32 11.94
N GLU A 792 18.41 -6.91 10.75
CA GLU A 792 17.72 -7.74 9.75
C GLU A 792 18.49 -9.02 9.43
N SER A 793 19.73 -8.91 8.98
CA SER A 793 20.55 -10.07 8.57
C SER A 793 20.70 -11.09 9.71
N THR A 794 20.82 -10.60 10.95
CA THR A 794 20.93 -11.43 12.15
C THR A 794 19.63 -12.18 12.43
N MET A 795 18.49 -11.52 12.17
CA MET A 795 17.16 -12.06 12.39
C MET A 795 16.79 -13.08 11.32
N GLU A 796 17.07 -12.81 10.03
CA GLU A 796 16.89 -13.76 8.92
C GLU A 796 17.61 -15.09 9.19
N ASP A 797 18.88 -15.02 9.61
CA ASP A 797 19.70 -16.18 9.95
C ASP A 797 19.09 -16.99 11.10
N THR A 798 18.54 -16.30 12.10
CA THR A 798 17.91 -16.91 13.28
C THR A 798 16.62 -17.63 12.88
N PHE A 799 15.77 -16.97 12.10
CA PHE A 799 14.53 -17.56 11.59
C PHE A 799 14.80 -18.72 10.63
N ALA A 800 15.75 -18.61 9.69
CA ALA A 800 16.09 -19.69 8.77
C ALA A 800 16.57 -20.96 9.51
N ARG A 801 17.40 -20.80 10.55
CA ARG A 801 17.82 -21.92 11.41
C ARG A 801 16.66 -22.47 12.23
N ARG A 802 15.73 -21.62 12.68
CA ARG A 802 14.57 -22.06 13.46
C ARG A 802 13.52 -22.76 12.60
N VAL A 803 13.25 -22.32 11.37
CA VAL A 803 12.31 -22.98 10.45
C VAL A 803 12.67 -24.46 10.24
N LEU A 804 13.96 -24.78 10.16
CA LEU A 804 14.45 -26.16 10.11
C LEU A 804 14.21 -26.94 11.41
N ARG A 805 14.23 -26.26 12.56
CA ARG A 805 13.95 -26.85 13.89
C ARG A 805 12.46 -26.98 14.18
N LEU A 806 11.61 -26.10 13.60
CA LEU A 806 10.16 -26.14 13.75
C LEU A 806 9.58 -27.49 13.32
N GLN A 807 10.16 -28.15 12.30
CA GLN A 807 9.76 -29.50 11.92
C GLN A 807 10.02 -30.51 13.04
N ALA A 808 11.22 -30.51 13.62
CA ALA A 808 11.59 -31.45 14.68
C ALA A 808 10.80 -31.22 15.97
N GLU A 809 10.63 -29.96 16.36
CA GLU A 809 9.85 -29.56 17.54
C GLU A 809 8.35 -29.86 17.33
N GLY A 810 7.83 -29.57 16.14
CA GLY A 810 6.46 -29.90 15.76
C GLY A 810 6.16 -31.40 15.85
N LEU A 811 7.08 -32.26 15.38
CA LEU A 811 6.94 -33.71 15.51
C LEU A 811 6.88 -34.19 16.97
N THR A 812 7.49 -33.46 17.92
CA THR A 812 7.42 -33.79 19.35
C THR A 812 6.14 -33.31 20.02
N ALA A 813 5.61 -32.15 19.62
CA ALA A 813 4.37 -31.57 20.17
C ALA A 813 3.10 -32.30 19.71
N ILE A 814 3.17 -33.08 18.63
CA ILE A 814 1.98 -33.64 17.95
C ILE A 814 1.12 -34.57 18.80
N SER A 815 1.74 -35.27 19.76
CA SER A 815 1.05 -36.24 20.62
C SER A 815 0.09 -35.59 21.62
N THR A 816 0.24 -34.30 21.88
CA THR A 816 -0.57 -33.52 22.83
C THR A 816 -1.59 -32.59 22.17
N ILE A 817 -1.61 -32.52 20.84
CA ILE A 817 -2.50 -31.62 20.10
C ILE A 817 -3.91 -32.20 20.04
N ASN A 818 -4.88 -31.42 20.54
CA ASN A 818 -6.31 -31.70 20.42
C ASN A 818 -6.87 -30.97 19.21
N ILE A 819 -7.43 -31.71 18.26
CA ILE A 819 -8.02 -31.16 17.03
C ILE A 819 -9.53 -31.12 17.20
N ASN A 820 -10.13 -29.94 17.06
CA ASN A 820 -11.58 -29.76 17.10
C ASN A 820 -12.22 -30.43 15.88
N ILE A 821 -13.18 -31.33 16.07
CA ILE A 821 -13.91 -31.99 14.97
C ILE A 821 -15.32 -31.42 14.73
N GLY A 822 -15.72 -30.40 15.51
CA GLY A 822 -16.90 -29.56 15.31
C GLY A 822 -16.66 -28.50 14.24
N ASP A 823 -16.72 -27.23 14.63
CA ASP A 823 -16.57 -26.06 13.74
C ASP A 823 -15.33 -26.11 12.85
N GLY A 824 -14.18 -26.54 13.39
CA GLY A 824 -12.93 -26.61 12.63
C GLY A 824 -12.98 -27.59 11.44
N PHE A 825 -13.73 -28.69 11.57
CA PHE A 825 -13.90 -29.62 10.44
C PHE A 825 -14.87 -29.07 9.40
N LEU A 826 -15.91 -28.36 9.83
CA LEU A 826 -16.82 -27.66 8.93
C LEU A 826 -16.05 -26.62 8.09
N GLU A 827 -15.22 -25.78 8.71
CA GLU A 827 -14.35 -24.82 8.03
C GLU A 827 -13.45 -25.51 6.99
N TYR A 828 -12.77 -26.58 7.37
CA TYR A 828 -11.97 -27.35 6.42
C TYR A 828 -12.79 -27.90 5.25
N LEU A 829 -14.01 -28.37 5.49
CA LEU A 829 -14.88 -28.88 4.43
C LEU A 829 -15.37 -27.77 3.50
N MET A 830 -15.62 -26.56 4.02
CA MET A 830 -15.94 -25.37 3.22
C MET A 830 -14.83 -25.04 2.22
N ASP A 831 -13.58 -25.23 2.65
CA ASP A 831 -12.39 -24.96 1.82
C ASP A 831 -12.09 -26.10 0.86
N SER A 832 -12.21 -27.34 1.34
CA SER A 832 -11.69 -28.50 0.64
C SER A 832 -12.70 -29.19 -0.25
N ARG A 833 -14.01 -29.20 0.07
CA ARG A 833 -14.97 -30.21 -0.46
C ARG A 833 -16.36 -29.70 -0.80
N ILE A 834 -16.96 -28.93 0.10
CA ILE A 834 -18.28 -28.31 -0.09
C ILE A 834 -18.23 -27.49 -1.38
N ARG A 835 -19.34 -27.49 -2.13
CA ARG A 835 -19.43 -26.74 -3.38
C ARG A 835 -19.19 -25.25 -3.08
N SER A 836 -18.05 -24.74 -3.51
CA SER A 836 -17.70 -23.32 -3.42
C SER A 836 -17.00 -22.87 -4.69
N LEU A 837 -17.19 -21.61 -5.05
CA LEU A 837 -16.29 -20.85 -5.93
C LEU A 837 -14.90 -20.67 -5.28
N GLY A 838 -14.73 -21.03 -4.00
CA GLY A 838 -13.46 -21.01 -3.26
C GLY A 838 -12.34 -21.85 -3.91
N ARG A 839 -12.71 -22.74 -4.83
CA ARG A 839 -11.77 -23.53 -5.66
C ARG A 839 -11.41 -22.89 -7.00
N LEU A 840 -11.86 -21.67 -7.25
CA LEU A 840 -11.55 -20.92 -8.45
C LEU A 840 -10.45 -19.92 -8.12
N LEU A 841 -9.36 -19.97 -8.86
CA LEU A 841 -8.33 -18.93 -8.82
C LEU A 841 -8.69 -17.88 -9.88
N PRO A 842 -9.10 -16.66 -9.49
CA PRO A 842 -9.43 -15.60 -10.44
C PRO A 842 -8.15 -15.00 -11.02
N ARG A 843 -7.89 -15.30 -12.29
CA ARG A 843 -6.80 -14.71 -13.08
C ARG A 843 -7.36 -13.62 -13.96
N ILE A 844 -7.06 -12.37 -13.64
CA ILE A 844 -7.41 -11.26 -14.52
C ILE A 844 -6.86 -11.52 -15.92
N SER A 845 -7.68 -11.24 -16.93
CA SER A 845 -7.33 -11.49 -18.33
C SER A 845 -7.35 -10.22 -19.16
N ARG A 846 -8.42 -9.42 -19.06
CA ARG A 846 -8.60 -8.21 -19.85
C ARG A 846 -9.43 -7.16 -19.12
N VAL A 847 -9.17 -5.89 -19.41
CA VAL A 847 -10.00 -4.74 -19.05
C VAL A 847 -10.26 -3.91 -20.31
N TYR A 848 -11.51 -3.51 -20.52
CA TYR A 848 -11.93 -2.61 -21.58
C TYR A 848 -12.35 -1.28 -20.98
N LEU A 849 -11.75 -0.19 -21.44
CA LEU A 849 -12.12 1.17 -21.06
C LEU A 849 -12.52 1.97 -22.31
N ARG A 850 -13.38 2.96 -22.13
CA ARG A 850 -13.86 3.84 -23.21
C ARG A 850 -13.69 5.31 -22.84
N ASP A 851 -13.31 6.16 -23.80
CA ASP A 851 -13.41 7.61 -23.62
C ASP A 851 -14.88 8.05 -23.84
N PRO A 852 -15.57 8.60 -22.82
CA PRO A 852 -16.97 9.03 -22.97
C PRO A 852 -17.13 10.22 -23.92
N LYS A 853 -16.08 11.03 -24.16
CA LYS A 853 -16.09 12.16 -25.11
C LYS A 853 -15.84 11.69 -26.54
N LEU A 854 -15.10 10.60 -26.71
CA LEU A 854 -14.77 9.99 -28.00
C LEU A 854 -15.16 8.52 -27.98
N SER A 855 -16.45 8.23 -28.16
CA SER A 855 -17.02 6.88 -28.02
C SER A 855 -16.38 5.80 -28.90
N ASN A 856 -15.69 6.21 -29.97
CA ASN A 856 -14.99 5.32 -30.90
C ASN A 856 -13.59 4.94 -30.40
N LEU A 857 -13.03 5.65 -29.41
CA LEU A 857 -11.73 5.35 -28.82
C LEU A 857 -11.92 4.37 -27.66
N LEU A 858 -11.28 3.21 -27.79
CA LEU A 858 -11.29 2.17 -26.78
C LEU A 858 -9.86 1.83 -26.34
N TYR A 859 -9.76 1.44 -25.07
CA TYR A 859 -8.53 0.95 -24.46
C TYR A 859 -8.70 -0.51 -24.11
N LEU A 860 -7.64 -1.27 -24.36
CA LEU A 860 -7.55 -2.66 -23.99
C LEU A 860 -6.33 -2.86 -23.11
N VAL A 861 -6.58 -3.33 -21.90
CA VAL A 861 -5.56 -3.81 -20.98
C VAL A 861 -5.57 -5.33 -21.04
N ILE A 862 -4.41 -5.95 -21.28
CA ILE A 862 -4.25 -7.40 -21.39
C ILE A 862 -3.28 -7.86 -20.32
N TYR A 863 -3.62 -8.96 -19.65
CA TYR A 863 -2.79 -9.59 -18.63
C TYR A 863 -2.34 -10.96 -19.13
N GLU A 864 -1.02 -11.13 -19.26
CA GLU A 864 -0.38 -12.39 -19.67
C GLU A 864 0.37 -12.98 -18.48
N HIS A 865 0.01 -14.22 -18.11
CA HIS A 865 0.58 -14.92 -16.95
C HIS A 865 1.65 -15.91 -17.40
N TYR A 866 2.81 -15.88 -16.74
CA TYR A 866 3.94 -16.77 -16.97
C TYR A 866 4.52 -17.24 -15.63
N ASN A 867 4.09 -18.42 -15.15
CA ASN A 867 4.49 -19.03 -13.87
C ASN A 867 4.50 -18.04 -12.69
N ASP A 868 5.63 -17.37 -12.43
CA ASP A 868 5.85 -16.44 -11.30
C ASP A 868 5.84 -14.95 -11.74
N SER A 869 5.38 -14.67 -12.95
CA SER A 869 5.32 -13.30 -13.49
C SER A 869 4.04 -13.00 -14.25
N MET A 870 3.59 -11.76 -14.16
CA MET A 870 2.46 -11.21 -14.92
C MET A 870 2.96 -10.03 -15.74
N THR A 871 2.62 -10.03 -17.02
CA THR A 871 2.82 -8.88 -17.90
C THR A 871 1.49 -8.22 -18.19
N MET A 872 1.34 -6.97 -17.78
CA MET A 872 0.18 -6.13 -18.14
C MET A 872 0.58 -5.26 -19.33
N SER A 873 -0.19 -5.31 -20.41
CA SER A 873 -0.03 -4.43 -21.58
C SER A 873 -1.25 -3.53 -21.71
N ILE A 874 -1.05 -2.22 -21.76
CA ILE A 874 -2.10 -1.23 -22.02
C ILE A 874 -1.91 -0.72 -23.44
N GLY A 875 -3.00 -0.65 -24.20
CA GLY A 875 -2.99 0.05 -25.47
C GLY A 875 -4.36 0.55 -25.89
N SER A 876 -4.38 1.32 -26.96
CA SER A 876 -5.61 1.94 -27.48
C SER A 876 -5.86 1.62 -28.96
N THR A 877 -7.14 1.69 -29.36
CA THR A 877 -7.55 1.64 -30.77
C THR A 877 -8.77 2.51 -31.02
N PHE A 878 -8.92 2.94 -32.26
CA PHE A 878 -10.17 3.53 -32.74
C PHE A 878 -11.00 2.43 -33.41
N LEU A 879 -12.20 2.20 -32.89
CA LEU A 879 -13.21 1.39 -33.56
C LEU A 879 -13.54 2.03 -34.92
N ARG A 880 -13.47 1.20 -35.98
CA ARG A 880 -13.78 1.59 -37.36
C ARG A 880 -15.26 1.49 -37.67
#